data_AF-A0A7S3S2Y3-F1
#
_entry.id   AF-A0A7S3S2Y3-F1
#
_cell.length_a   1.000
_cell.length_b   1.000
_cell.length_c   1.000
_cell.angle_alpha   90.00
_cell.angle_beta   90.00
_cell.angle_gamma   90.00
#
_symmetry.space_group_name_H-M   'P 1'
#
loop_
_entity.id
_entity.type
_entity.pdbx_description
1 polymer ?
#
loop_
_entity_poly.entity_id
_entity_poly.type
_entity_poly.pdbx_seq_one_letter_code
_entity_poly.pdbx_strand_id
1 'polypeptide(L)'
;EQEQEQEQEQEQEKNQEEESVATFEPTKHNFSREADSDRPWDLKLLHEVYSASPTGMFGTGGPFYPWSRFGVYRSGAQKARPLKWPARLWMSNNHFWPGWTLKAHRRLKNVICAMEWQPPSRRSSTDALGVTPSLTSAEAARVRASFGFFDAAADGMLTAAELAALGRAVDLHTVAAIASAASDSLQDGGRRVGALTLSEPESPVVPLVEEQLRSHQEGPGSRHWIVLSLSEAESLRGALHISQENGDGLLAAGYAGSDPPPLVALHTHSEMLDAVNYVSDSTSEYEQGVVRECFSFLSSHTEFGTRAQHLLLRCLQSNDPKERQHFFNEVRSCRRRRQSAWERTPAAAVLQEKDEFTLFEHRALLAAMSHRMQARGLSPLQAFHAFNVSRSGLIGSSELYSALRWLDMPVTVPQVHESMRRLDADHDGLISCDDFVAACTDGGSAPPPGAFLDAASPVQDLVIPLLRIPELYRSAPKTPARLLSREELARFAFSLRPASGFVRVARLHKPGASSLTVWQPVERGGLSAGKAVVTLGHHASTALDAVPARGAAMVVEVRDTRTASTFRADASGRLQAALDQVLPPPERYLCVWHVSGPEPLSIWQAVPPSKEFVPLGSIVTCTGRDQQPPLDAMRCVPKAWATKAAAPELIWEGSEGCIWQAAAMGVLLPTRGRAKPDAVLELDPRKMRLEAPAGR
;
A
#
# COMPACT_ATOMS: atom_id res chain seq x y z
N GLU A 1 -25.72 -8.56 -33.97
CA GLU A 1 -24.89 -7.38 -34.26
C GLU A 1 -24.68 -6.55 -33.00
N GLN A 2 -25.69 -5.94 -32.39
CA GLN A 2 -25.51 -5.18 -31.13
C GLN A 2 -24.94 -5.99 -29.95
N GLU A 3 -25.36 -7.25 -29.76
CA GLU A 3 -24.77 -8.11 -28.72
C GLU A 3 -23.31 -8.50 -29.03
N GLN A 4 -22.95 -8.66 -30.32
CA GLN A 4 -21.59 -8.95 -30.73
C GLN A 4 -20.66 -7.73 -30.64
N GLU A 5 -21.19 -6.53 -30.86
CA GLU A 5 -20.48 -5.27 -30.63
C GLU A 5 -20.25 -5.04 -29.13
N GLN A 6 -21.24 -5.33 -28.27
CA GLN A 6 -21.06 -5.26 -26.81
C GLN A 6 -20.05 -6.29 -26.28
N GLU A 7 -20.06 -7.52 -26.80
CA GLU A 7 -19.05 -8.52 -26.44
C GLU A 7 -17.64 -8.10 -26.91
N GLN A 8 -17.51 -7.51 -28.10
CA GLN A 8 -16.24 -6.99 -28.60
C GLN A 8 -15.75 -5.76 -27.82
N GLU A 9 -16.63 -4.86 -27.40
CA GLU A 9 -16.30 -3.71 -26.56
C GLU A 9 -15.86 -4.19 -25.16
N GLN A 10 -16.56 -5.16 -24.56
CA GLN A 10 -16.14 -5.75 -23.28
C GLN A 10 -14.80 -6.49 -23.39
N GLU A 11 -14.54 -7.22 -24.47
CA GLU A 11 -13.25 -7.86 -24.70
C GLU A 11 -12.14 -6.84 -24.97
N GLN A 12 -12.43 -5.71 -25.63
CA GLN A 12 -11.46 -4.63 -25.83
C GLN A 12 -11.17 -3.87 -24.54
N GLU A 13 -12.17 -3.55 -23.73
CA GLU A 13 -11.99 -2.92 -22.42
C GLU A 13 -11.21 -3.83 -21.49
N LYS A 14 -11.53 -5.13 -21.46
CA LYS A 14 -10.79 -6.11 -20.66
C LYS A 14 -9.34 -6.26 -21.12
N ASN A 15 -9.08 -6.26 -22.44
CA ASN A 15 -7.72 -6.27 -22.97
C ASN A 15 -6.98 -4.96 -22.68
N GLN A 16 -7.65 -3.80 -22.71
CA GLN A 16 -7.05 -2.51 -22.32
C GLN A 16 -6.76 -2.45 -20.82
N GLU A 17 -7.62 -2.98 -19.97
CA GLU A 17 -7.36 -3.12 -18.53
C GLU A 17 -6.17 -4.05 -18.29
N GLU A 18 -6.10 -5.20 -18.97
CA GLU A 18 -4.95 -6.12 -18.89
C GLU A 18 -3.65 -5.49 -19.41
N GLU A 19 -3.70 -4.63 -20.44
CA GLU A 19 -2.54 -3.86 -20.94
C GLU A 19 -2.16 -2.68 -20.02
N SER A 20 -3.11 -2.09 -19.28
CA SER A 20 -2.87 -0.98 -18.37
C SER A 20 -2.13 -1.41 -17.09
N VAL A 21 -2.22 -2.69 -16.71
CA VAL A 21 -1.45 -3.27 -15.61
C VAL A 21 0.00 -3.48 -16.07
N ALA A 22 0.88 -2.57 -15.66
CA ALA A 22 2.33 -2.67 -15.87
C ALA A 22 2.84 -4.07 -15.46
N THR A 23 3.00 -4.93 -16.46
CA THR A 23 3.47 -6.31 -16.30
C THR A 23 4.97 -6.33 -16.61
N PHE A 24 5.76 -6.74 -15.62
CA PHE A 24 7.20 -6.81 -15.75
C PHE A 24 7.61 -8.16 -16.34
N GLU A 25 8.55 -8.12 -17.29
CA GLU A 25 9.22 -9.34 -17.75
C GLU A 25 9.99 -9.99 -16.59
N PRO A 26 10.01 -11.34 -16.49
CA PRO A 26 10.79 -12.02 -15.47
C PRO A 26 12.27 -11.62 -15.52
N THR A 27 12.85 -11.28 -14.36
CA THR A 27 14.25 -10.91 -14.26
C THR A 27 15.15 -12.01 -14.82
N LYS A 28 16.02 -11.65 -15.77
CA LYS A 28 16.93 -12.60 -16.44
C LYS A 28 18.09 -12.97 -15.51
N HIS A 29 17.90 -14.02 -14.70
CA HIS A 29 18.96 -14.63 -13.90
C HIS A 29 19.54 -15.89 -14.57
N ASN A 30 20.81 -16.19 -14.29
CA ASN A 30 21.45 -17.45 -14.67
C ASN A 30 21.04 -18.55 -13.68
N PHE A 31 20.08 -19.39 -14.08
CA PHE A 31 19.52 -20.43 -13.22
C PHE A 31 20.29 -21.75 -13.31
N SER A 32 20.77 -22.26 -12.17
CA SER A 32 21.43 -23.58 -12.09
C SER A 32 20.44 -24.74 -12.01
N ARG A 33 20.85 -25.91 -12.54
CA ARG A 33 20.14 -27.20 -12.45
C ARG A 33 20.92 -28.28 -11.68
N GLU A 34 22.07 -27.95 -11.07
CA GLU A 34 22.87 -28.95 -10.35
C GLU A 34 22.13 -29.55 -9.13
N ALA A 35 22.28 -30.87 -8.95
CA ALA A 35 21.83 -31.67 -7.80
C ALA A 35 20.29 -31.73 -7.57
N ASP A 36 19.52 -32.13 -8.59
CA ASP A 36 18.06 -32.34 -8.51
C ASP A 36 17.65 -33.78 -8.10
N SER A 37 18.56 -34.59 -7.54
CA SER A 37 18.22 -35.95 -7.12
C SER A 37 17.52 -35.97 -5.77
N ASP A 38 16.39 -36.67 -5.70
CA ASP A 38 15.63 -36.85 -4.47
C ASP A 38 16.45 -37.58 -3.39
N ARG A 39 16.35 -37.09 -2.16
CA ARG A 39 16.99 -37.68 -0.98
C ARG A 39 15.94 -38.43 -0.16
N PRO A 40 15.93 -39.78 -0.17
CA PRO A 40 14.96 -40.53 0.60
C PRO A 40 15.19 -40.33 2.11
N TRP A 41 14.11 -40.42 2.88
CA TRP A 41 14.11 -40.38 4.34
C TRP A 41 13.21 -41.48 4.90
N ASP A 42 13.52 -41.96 6.11
CA ASP A 42 12.79 -43.08 6.73
C ASP A 42 11.51 -42.59 7.42
N LEU A 43 10.37 -43.25 7.15
CA LEU A 43 9.08 -42.93 7.76
C LEU A 43 9.07 -43.11 9.28
N LYS A 44 10.02 -43.89 9.83
CA LYS A 44 10.23 -44.01 11.28
C LYS A 44 10.52 -42.67 11.96
N LEU A 45 11.02 -41.68 11.22
CA LEU A 45 11.26 -40.33 11.75
C LEU A 45 9.96 -39.66 12.24
N LEU A 46 8.80 -40.01 11.68
CA LEU A 46 7.50 -39.45 12.09
C LEU A 46 7.06 -39.90 13.49
N HIS A 47 7.73 -40.91 14.06
CA HIS A 47 7.49 -41.42 15.40
C HIS A 47 8.39 -40.78 16.46
N GLU A 48 9.37 -39.98 16.07
CA GLU A 48 10.23 -39.30 17.03
C GLU A 48 9.39 -38.29 17.83
N VAL A 49 9.38 -38.43 19.16
CA VAL A 49 8.90 -37.37 20.05
C VAL A 49 9.71 -36.12 19.72
N TYR A 50 9.05 -34.95 19.66
CA TYR A 50 9.69 -33.65 19.44
C TYR A 50 10.75 -33.41 20.52
N SER A 51 11.94 -33.97 20.30
CA SER A 51 13.10 -33.87 21.14
C SER A 51 14.17 -33.28 20.23
N ALA A 52 14.81 -32.22 20.71
CA ALA A 52 15.88 -31.51 20.02
C ALA A 52 17.16 -32.37 19.94
N SER A 53 17.04 -33.59 19.43
CA SER A 53 18.19 -34.40 19.06
C SER A 53 18.86 -33.74 17.86
N PRO A 54 20.15 -33.39 17.95
CA PRO A 54 20.88 -32.77 16.83
C PRO A 54 20.95 -33.65 15.58
N THR A 55 20.57 -34.94 15.67
CA THR A 55 20.54 -35.93 14.58
C THR A 55 19.14 -36.43 14.20
N GLY A 56 18.06 -35.92 14.81
CA GLY A 56 16.68 -36.37 14.53
C GLY A 56 16.05 -35.72 13.29
N MET A 57 14.75 -35.95 13.09
CA MET A 57 13.92 -35.41 11.98
C MET A 57 14.12 -33.90 11.74
N PHE A 58 14.36 -33.14 12.81
CA PHE A 58 14.56 -31.68 12.82
C PHE A 58 15.99 -31.25 13.23
N GLY A 59 16.93 -32.20 13.32
CA GLY A 59 18.32 -31.96 13.67
C GLY A 59 19.12 -31.23 12.59
N THR A 60 20.35 -30.85 12.92
CA THR A 60 21.29 -30.23 11.95
C THR A 60 21.71 -31.26 10.90
N GLY A 61 20.96 -31.30 9.78
CA GLY A 61 21.18 -32.26 8.69
C GLY A 61 20.00 -33.21 8.43
N GLY A 62 18.90 -33.08 9.18
CA GLY A 62 17.66 -33.82 8.93
C GLY A 62 16.99 -33.48 7.58
N PRO A 63 16.00 -34.29 7.14
CA PRO A 63 15.32 -34.10 5.86
C PRO A 63 14.49 -32.81 5.78
N PHE A 64 14.08 -32.27 6.92
CA PHE A 64 13.26 -31.06 7.02
C PHE A 64 14.00 -29.93 7.74
N TYR A 65 13.70 -28.69 7.37
CA TYR A 65 14.23 -27.50 8.04
C TYR A 65 13.15 -26.43 8.19
N PRO A 66 13.24 -25.54 9.20
CA PRO A 66 12.22 -24.52 9.43
C PRO A 66 12.24 -23.49 8.31
N TRP A 67 11.07 -22.94 7.96
CA TRP A 67 10.94 -21.89 6.95
C TRP A 67 11.80 -20.66 7.25
N SER A 68 12.06 -20.37 8.53
CA SER A 68 12.96 -19.29 8.95
C SER A 68 14.42 -19.44 8.50
N ARG A 69 14.79 -20.57 7.88
CA ARG A 69 16.09 -20.77 7.22
C ARG A 69 16.01 -20.69 5.69
N PHE A 70 14.81 -20.61 5.11
CA PHE A 70 14.62 -20.50 3.67
C PHE A 70 14.95 -19.09 3.17
N GLY A 71 15.76 -19.01 2.13
CA GLY A 71 16.01 -17.80 1.36
C GLY A 71 16.45 -18.17 -0.05
N VAL A 72 16.59 -17.17 -0.92
CA VAL A 72 17.10 -17.37 -2.28
C VAL A 72 18.50 -16.78 -2.43
N TYR A 73 19.22 -17.26 -3.45
CA TYR A 73 20.56 -16.76 -3.76
C TYR A 73 20.52 -15.28 -4.16
N ARG A 74 21.54 -14.53 -3.74
CA ARG A 74 21.78 -13.13 -4.10
C ARG A 74 23.15 -13.01 -4.76
N SER A 75 23.25 -12.16 -5.78
CA SER A 75 24.49 -11.96 -6.53
C SER A 75 25.63 -11.48 -5.62
N GLY A 76 26.82 -12.09 -5.78
CA GLY A 76 28.06 -11.65 -5.13
C GLY A 76 28.18 -12.07 -3.66
N ALA A 77 28.67 -11.16 -2.80
CA ALA A 77 28.91 -11.39 -1.37
C ALA A 77 27.66 -11.20 -0.48
N GLN A 78 26.49 -10.93 -1.09
CA GLN A 78 25.26 -10.69 -0.34
C GLN A 78 24.68 -12.02 0.17
N LYS A 79 24.50 -12.12 1.49
CA LYS A 79 23.85 -13.28 2.11
C LYS A 79 22.34 -13.25 1.88
N ALA A 80 21.74 -14.43 1.72
CA ALA A 80 20.30 -14.61 1.70
C ALA A 80 19.66 -13.99 2.96
N ARG A 81 18.48 -13.38 2.81
CA ARG A 81 17.73 -12.74 3.89
C ARG A 81 16.44 -13.51 4.14
N PRO A 82 16.45 -14.56 4.98
CA PRO A 82 15.24 -15.27 5.36
C PRO A 82 14.34 -14.37 6.22
N LEU A 83 13.02 -14.61 6.16
CA LEU A 83 12.07 -14.04 7.12
C LEU A 83 11.92 -14.95 8.33
N LYS A 84 11.48 -14.40 9.46
CA LYS A 84 10.95 -15.16 10.59
C LYS A 84 9.55 -15.65 10.25
N TRP A 85 9.34 -16.95 10.42
CA TRP A 85 8.09 -17.65 10.22
C TRP A 85 7.64 -18.34 11.52
N PRO A 86 6.34 -18.66 11.66
CA PRO A 86 5.85 -19.53 12.74
C PRO A 86 6.66 -20.83 12.86
N ALA A 87 6.91 -21.30 14.09
CA ALA A 87 7.82 -22.43 14.33
C ALA A 87 7.23 -23.75 13.79
N ARG A 88 5.92 -23.80 13.60
CA ARG A 88 5.21 -24.93 12.98
C ARG A 88 5.43 -25.10 11.47
N LEU A 89 6.07 -24.16 10.77
CA LEU A 89 6.27 -24.22 9.31
C LEU A 89 7.65 -24.77 8.93
N TRP A 90 7.63 -25.87 8.16
CA TRP A 90 8.80 -26.65 7.76
C TRP A 90 8.81 -26.93 6.26
N MET A 91 10.00 -27.22 5.74
CA MET A 91 10.22 -27.47 4.32
C MET A 91 11.16 -28.67 4.14
N SER A 92 10.83 -29.56 3.20
CA SER A 92 11.73 -30.63 2.79
C SER A 92 12.92 -30.10 2.00
N ASN A 93 14.10 -30.69 2.27
CA ASN A 93 15.30 -30.49 1.46
C ASN A 93 15.10 -30.88 -0.01
N ASN A 94 14.13 -31.75 -0.33
CA ASN A 94 13.79 -32.15 -1.70
C ASN A 94 12.88 -31.10 -2.39
N HIS A 95 12.12 -30.32 -1.62
CA HIS A 95 11.39 -29.18 -2.18
C HIS A 95 12.35 -28.04 -2.50
N PHE A 96 13.19 -27.64 -1.54
CA PHE A 96 14.27 -26.70 -1.75
C PHE A 96 15.45 -26.99 -0.84
N TRP A 97 16.66 -27.09 -1.39
CA TRP A 97 17.85 -27.33 -0.57
C TRP A 97 18.55 -26.01 -0.18
N PRO A 98 18.73 -25.71 1.12
CA PRO A 98 19.33 -24.45 1.57
C PRO A 98 20.74 -24.18 1.03
N GLY A 99 21.49 -25.23 0.69
CA GLY A 99 22.84 -25.08 0.11
C GLY A 99 22.87 -24.40 -1.25
N TRP A 100 21.75 -24.37 -1.99
CA TRP A 100 21.66 -23.65 -3.27
C TRP A 100 21.79 -22.13 -3.11
N THR A 101 21.44 -21.59 -1.94
CA THR A 101 21.50 -20.15 -1.64
C THR A 101 22.91 -19.56 -1.65
N LEU A 102 23.95 -20.39 -1.70
CA LEU A 102 25.35 -19.99 -1.69
C LEU A 102 25.99 -19.98 -3.08
N LYS A 103 25.38 -20.63 -4.08
CA LYS A 103 26.04 -20.93 -5.35
C LYS A 103 25.49 -20.11 -6.52
N ALA A 104 24.19 -20.19 -6.77
CA ALA A 104 23.56 -19.59 -7.95
C ALA A 104 22.04 -19.42 -7.76
N HIS A 105 21.43 -18.58 -8.59
CA HIS A 105 19.97 -18.49 -8.67
C HIS A 105 19.37 -19.83 -9.06
N ARG A 106 18.23 -20.17 -8.44
CA ARG A 106 17.47 -21.38 -8.76
C ARG A 106 16.01 -21.05 -9.00
N ARG A 107 15.40 -21.75 -9.95
CA ARG A 107 13.97 -21.60 -10.20
C ARG A 107 13.18 -22.25 -9.08
N LEU A 108 12.24 -21.49 -8.52
CA LEU A 108 11.38 -22.00 -7.46
C LEU A 108 10.17 -22.73 -8.03
N LYS A 109 9.83 -23.86 -7.42
CA LYS A 109 8.56 -24.57 -7.63
C LYS A 109 7.45 -23.89 -6.82
N ASN A 110 6.20 -24.12 -7.18
CA ASN A 110 5.07 -23.72 -6.33
C ASN A 110 4.92 -24.75 -5.21
N VAL A 111 4.36 -24.31 -4.08
CA VAL A 111 3.92 -25.23 -3.03
C VAL A 111 2.64 -25.90 -3.52
N ILE A 112 2.65 -27.23 -3.62
CA ILE A 112 1.51 -28.01 -4.11
C ILE A 112 0.97 -28.91 -3.00
N CYS A 113 1.86 -29.68 -2.37
CA CYS A 113 1.51 -30.61 -1.30
C CYS A 113 2.23 -30.24 -0.01
N ALA A 114 1.52 -30.37 1.10
CA ALA A 114 2.08 -30.24 2.44
C ALA A 114 1.58 -31.37 3.33
N MET A 115 2.44 -31.86 4.22
CA MET A 115 2.11 -32.82 5.25
C MET A 115 1.81 -32.08 6.55
N GLU A 116 0.60 -32.29 7.08
CA GLU A 116 0.24 -31.99 8.46
C GLU A 116 0.73 -33.14 9.34
N TRP A 117 1.51 -32.81 10.37
CA TRP A 117 2.09 -33.77 11.29
C TRP A 117 1.92 -33.30 12.73
N GLN A 118 1.34 -34.15 13.58
CA GLN A 118 1.31 -33.93 15.02
C GLN A 118 2.19 -34.99 15.71
N PRO A 119 3.19 -34.57 16.50
CA PRO A 119 4.02 -35.52 17.22
C PRO A 119 3.19 -36.30 18.25
N PRO A 120 3.57 -37.56 18.51
CA PRO A 120 2.96 -38.34 19.58
C PRO A 120 3.24 -37.64 20.92
N SER A 121 2.19 -37.14 21.54
CA SER A 121 2.29 -36.29 22.73
C SER A 121 2.27 -37.13 24.00
N ARG A 122 3.30 -37.00 24.85
CA ARG A 122 3.19 -37.40 26.27
C ARG A 122 2.25 -36.40 26.92
N ARG A 123 1.15 -36.86 27.53
CA ARG A 123 0.26 -36.00 28.32
C ARG A 123 1.03 -35.38 29.50
N SER A 124 1.65 -34.22 29.31
CA SER A 124 2.03 -33.32 30.40
C SER A 124 0.92 -32.28 30.53
N SER A 125 0.00 -32.52 31.46
CA SER A 125 -1.11 -31.61 31.77
C SER A 125 -0.67 -30.37 32.55
N THR A 126 0.63 -30.06 32.62
CA THR A 126 1.19 -29.06 33.56
C THR A 126 2.04 -27.96 32.92
N ASP A 127 2.31 -27.96 31.60
CA ASP A 127 3.20 -26.96 30.98
C ASP A 127 2.50 -25.77 30.32
N ALA A 128 1.29 -25.42 30.77
CA ALA A 128 0.56 -24.24 30.32
C ALA A 128 0.74 -23.04 31.28
N LEU A 129 1.98 -22.61 31.47
CA LEU A 129 2.31 -21.30 32.07
C LEU A 129 3.28 -20.55 31.15
N GLY A 130 2.89 -20.44 29.88
CA GLY A 130 3.46 -19.44 28.99
C GLY A 130 2.95 -18.04 29.38
N VAL A 131 3.76 -17.01 29.12
CA VAL A 131 3.32 -15.60 29.24
C VAL A 131 2.08 -15.42 28.39
N THR A 132 0.95 -15.11 29.02
CA THR A 132 -0.27 -14.76 28.30
C THR A 132 0.03 -13.51 27.45
N PRO A 133 -0.17 -13.57 26.12
CA PRO A 133 -0.02 -12.38 25.30
C PRO A 133 -1.07 -11.39 25.76
N SER A 134 -0.62 -10.26 26.30
CA SER A 134 -1.46 -9.11 26.57
C SER A 134 -1.12 -8.05 25.54
N LEU A 135 -2.14 -7.33 25.08
CA LEU A 135 -1.93 -6.25 24.16
C LEU A 135 -1.13 -5.14 24.84
N THR A 136 -0.20 -4.55 24.11
CA THR A 136 0.45 -3.32 24.58
C THR A 136 -0.60 -2.22 24.70
N SER A 137 -0.34 -1.21 25.55
CA SER A 137 -1.25 -0.07 25.73
C SER A 137 -1.63 0.62 24.40
N ALA A 138 -0.70 0.67 23.44
CA ALA A 138 -0.93 1.24 22.11
C ALA A 138 -1.84 0.34 21.24
N GLU A 139 -1.63 -0.98 21.25
CA GLU A 139 -2.47 -1.93 20.50
C GLU A 139 -3.89 -1.97 21.08
N ALA A 140 -4.01 -2.04 22.41
CA ALA A 140 -5.31 -1.96 23.09
C ALA A 140 -6.03 -0.63 22.81
N ALA A 141 -5.32 0.48 22.64
CA ALA A 141 -5.91 1.76 22.25
C ALA A 141 -6.47 1.72 20.81
N ARG A 142 -5.78 1.08 19.85
CA ARG A 142 -6.28 0.91 18.47
C ARG A 142 -7.49 0.00 18.39
N VAL A 143 -7.49 -1.10 19.13
CA VAL A 143 -8.65 -2.01 19.22
C VAL A 143 -9.86 -1.26 19.78
N ARG A 144 -9.68 -0.45 20.84
CA ARG A 144 -10.75 0.40 21.38
C ARG A 144 -11.21 1.48 20.40
N ALA A 145 -10.30 2.13 19.68
CA ALA A 145 -10.67 3.12 18.66
C ALA A 145 -11.53 2.49 17.55
N SER A 146 -11.19 1.27 17.14
CA SER A 146 -11.92 0.49 16.13
C SER A 146 -13.36 0.19 16.55
N PHE A 147 -13.56 -0.15 17.84
CA PHE A 147 -14.88 -0.29 18.44
C PHE A 147 -15.66 1.04 18.46
N GLY A 148 -14.98 2.13 18.82
CA GLY A 148 -15.57 3.47 18.86
C GLY A 148 -16.16 3.94 17.53
N PHE A 149 -15.66 3.47 16.38
CA PHE A 149 -16.25 3.80 15.07
C PHE A 149 -17.69 3.27 14.90
N PHE A 150 -18.03 2.18 15.58
CA PHE A 150 -19.36 1.59 15.58
C PHE A 150 -20.23 2.12 16.73
N ASP A 151 -19.66 2.42 17.89
CA ASP A 151 -20.38 2.97 19.06
C ASP A 151 -20.69 4.48 18.91
N ALA A 152 -21.64 4.82 18.05
CA ALA A 152 -22.09 6.23 17.89
C ALA A 152 -22.76 6.80 19.14
N ALA A 153 -23.39 5.94 19.94
CA ALA A 153 -24.10 6.36 21.15
C ALA A 153 -23.14 6.65 22.31
N ALA A 154 -21.86 6.26 22.19
CA ALA A 154 -20.84 6.37 23.22
C ALA A 154 -21.27 5.73 24.55
N ASP A 155 -22.02 4.63 24.45
CA ASP A 155 -22.53 3.89 25.61
C ASP A 155 -21.79 2.57 25.85
N GLY A 156 -20.77 2.29 25.05
CA GLY A 156 -19.94 1.11 25.17
C GLY A 156 -20.58 -0.16 24.59
N MET A 157 -21.69 -0.06 23.86
CA MET A 157 -22.45 -1.20 23.36
C MET A 157 -22.59 -1.18 21.83
N LEU A 158 -22.52 -2.36 21.21
CA LEU A 158 -22.82 -2.54 19.79
C LEU A 158 -24.07 -3.40 19.60
N THR A 159 -24.81 -3.13 18.53
CA THR A 159 -25.84 -4.04 18.02
C THR A 159 -25.20 -5.31 17.45
N ALA A 160 -26.00 -6.37 17.29
CA ALA A 160 -25.52 -7.60 16.65
C ALA A 160 -25.04 -7.37 15.21
N ALA A 161 -25.70 -6.50 14.46
CA ALA A 161 -25.30 -6.16 13.10
C ALA A 161 -23.94 -5.41 13.07
N GLU A 162 -23.75 -4.44 13.97
CA GLU A 162 -22.48 -3.71 14.11
C GLU A 162 -21.33 -4.62 14.55
N LEU A 163 -21.58 -5.49 15.54
CA LEU A 163 -20.59 -6.45 16.02
C LEU A 163 -20.23 -7.47 14.94
N ALA A 164 -21.21 -7.92 14.14
CA ALA A 164 -20.98 -8.80 13.01
C ALA A 164 -20.15 -8.12 11.91
N ALA A 165 -20.45 -6.86 11.60
CA ALA A 165 -19.69 -6.08 10.63
C ALA A 165 -18.24 -5.83 11.09
N LEU A 166 -18.05 -5.42 12.36
CA LEU A 166 -16.73 -5.27 12.96
C LEU A 166 -15.95 -6.59 12.92
N GLY A 167 -16.58 -7.69 13.35
CA GLY A 167 -15.93 -8.99 13.41
C GLY A 167 -15.50 -9.53 12.04
N ARG A 168 -16.29 -9.29 10.98
CA ARG A 168 -15.88 -9.62 9.60
C ARG A 168 -14.70 -8.77 9.11
N ALA A 169 -14.71 -7.47 9.43
CA ALA A 169 -13.68 -6.55 8.97
C ALA A 169 -12.30 -6.82 9.60
N VAL A 170 -12.29 -7.35 10.83
CA VAL A 170 -11.09 -7.50 11.66
C VAL A 170 -10.73 -8.95 12.00
N ASP A 171 -11.25 -9.90 11.21
CA ASP A 171 -11.02 -11.34 11.36
C ASP A 171 -11.35 -11.90 12.76
N LEU A 172 -12.43 -11.42 13.39
CA LEU A 172 -13.06 -12.06 14.56
C LEU A 172 -14.21 -12.96 14.10
N HIS A 173 -13.89 -14.00 13.33
CA HIS A 173 -14.89 -14.77 12.57
C HIS A 173 -15.93 -15.47 13.47
N THR A 174 -15.51 -16.09 14.57
CA THR A 174 -16.42 -16.75 15.53
C THR A 174 -17.40 -15.76 16.12
N VAL A 175 -16.91 -14.57 16.49
CA VAL A 175 -17.71 -13.47 17.03
C VAL A 175 -18.70 -12.98 15.99
N ALA A 176 -18.25 -12.80 14.75
CA ALA A 176 -19.09 -12.37 13.65
C ALA A 176 -20.19 -13.39 13.32
N ALA A 177 -19.89 -14.68 13.37
CA ALA A 177 -20.86 -15.75 13.12
C ALA A 177 -21.94 -15.79 14.21
N ILE A 178 -21.55 -15.73 15.49
CA ILE A 178 -22.48 -15.68 16.62
C ILE A 178 -23.36 -14.42 16.54
N ALA A 179 -22.75 -13.26 16.26
CA ALA A 179 -23.47 -12.00 16.13
C ALA A 179 -24.43 -11.99 14.93
N SER A 180 -24.04 -12.58 13.79
CA SER A 180 -24.92 -12.69 12.61
C SER A 180 -26.12 -13.59 12.91
N ALA A 181 -25.91 -14.77 13.52
CA ALA A 181 -26.99 -15.67 13.91
C ALA A 181 -27.97 -15.02 14.91
N ALA A 182 -27.44 -14.23 15.85
CA ALA A 182 -28.27 -13.44 16.75
C ALA A 182 -29.08 -12.39 15.98
N SER A 183 -28.47 -11.69 15.02
CA SER A 183 -29.14 -10.68 14.19
C SER A 183 -30.27 -11.28 13.35
N ASP A 184 -30.06 -12.44 12.72
CA ASP A 184 -31.04 -13.08 11.84
C ASP A 184 -32.25 -13.62 12.63
N SER A 185 -32.03 -14.03 13.88
CA SER A 185 -33.10 -14.48 14.79
C SER A 185 -33.98 -13.33 15.30
N LEU A 186 -33.56 -12.07 15.12
CA LEU A 186 -34.17 -10.87 15.67
C LEU A 186 -34.97 -10.06 14.64
N GLN A 187 -35.74 -10.70 13.74
CA GLN A 187 -36.55 -10.05 12.71
C GLN A 187 -37.61 -9.02 13.22
N ASP A 188 -37.66 -8.73 14.52
CA ASP A 188 -38.55 -7.72 15.11
C ASP A 188 -37.79 -6.78 16.07
N GLY A 189 -37.60 -5.53 15.63
CA GLY A 189 -37.35 -4.36 16.48
C GLY A 189 -36.10 -4.36 17.38
N GLY A 190 -34.96 -3.95 16.81
CA GLY A 190 -34.06 -2.94 17.42
C GLY A 190 -33.58 -3.11 18.86
N ARG A 191 -33.59 -4.32 19.44
CA ARG A 191 -33.04 -4.55 20.77
C ARG A 191 -31.53 -4.72 20.66
N ARG A 192 -30.78 -3.76 21.19
CA ARG A 192 -29.34 -3.91 21.46
C ARG A 192 -29.12 -5.27 22.10
N VAL A 193 -28.30 -6.12 21.49
CA VAL A 193 -28.09 -7.48 22.00
C VAL A 193 -27.34 -7.38 23.32
N GLY A 194 -28.11 -7.33 24.41
CA GLY A 194 -27.63 -7.43 25.79
C GLY A 194 -27.21 -8.84 26.18
N ALA A 195 -26.61 -9.61 25.27
CA ALA A 195 -26.11 -10.96 25.51
C ALA A 195 -24.62 -11.12 25.17
N LEU A 196 -23.89 -10.01 25.16
CA LEU A 196 -22.50 -9.96 25.62
C LEU A 196 -22.47 -9.00 26.82
N THR A 197 -23.13 -9.37 27.93
CA THR A 197 -22.92 -8.70 29.22
C THR A 197 -21.50 -9.00 29.69
N LEU A 198 -20.58 -8.13 29.31
CA LEU A 198 -19.25 -8.01 29.90
C LEU A 198 -19.33 -6.92 30.95
N SER A 199 -19.58 -7.35 32.18
CA SER A 199 -19.90 -6.52 33.34
C SER A 199 -18.66 -5.85 33.96
N GLU A 200 -17.81 -5.24 33.14
CA GLU A 200 -16.67 -4.45 33.58
C GLU A 200 -16.69 -3.10 32.83
N PRO A 201 -16.24 -2.00 33.45
CA PRO A 201 -16.30 -0.64 32.88
C PRO A 201 -15.34 -0.40 31.69
N GLU A 202 -14.73 -1.44 31.14
CA GLU A 202 -13.81 -1.38 29.99
C GLU A 202 -14.39 -2.14 28.78
N SER A 203 -14.23 -1.57 27.57
CA SER A 203 -14.74 -2.14 26.31
C SER A 203 -14.37 -3.63 26.16
N PRO A 204 -15.35 -4.52 25.94
CA PRO A 204 -15.10 -5.96 25.99
C PRO A 204 -14.41 -6.57 24.77
N VAL A 205 -14.14 -5.75 23.76
CA VAL A 205 -13.48 -6.20 22.54
C VAL A 205 -12.00 -6.49 22.77
N VAL A 206 -11.35 -5.80 23.70
CA VAL A 206 -9.94 -6.05 24.03
C VAL A 206 -9.76 -7.48 24.59
N PRO A 207 -10.50 -7.91 25.64
CA PRO A 207 -10.47 -9.30 26.10
C PRO A 207 -10.80 -10.32 25.01
N LEU A 208 -11.72 -10.00 24.10
CA LEU A 208 -12.12 -10.89 23.02
C LEU A 208 -11.01 -11.09 21.98
N VAL A 209 -10.33 -10.01 21.61
CA VAL A 209 -9.16 -10.05 20.73
C VAL A 209 -8.02 -10.79 21.42
N GLU A 210 -7.78 -10.54 22.71
CA GLU A 210 -6.75 -11.26 23.49
C GLU A 210 -7.05 -12.76 23.62
N GLU A 211 -8.30 -13.14 23.87
CA GLU A 211 -8.75 -14.53 23.89
C GLU A 211 -8.49 -15.21 22.54
N GLN A 212 -8.83 -14.53 21.44
CA GLN A 212 -8.60 -15.05 20.11
C GLN A 212 -7.10 -15.22 19.83
N LEU A 213 -6.27 -14.21 20.14
CA LEU A 213 -4.81 -14.32 20.00
C LEU A 213 -4.24 -15.47 20.85
N ARG A 214 -4.79 -15.69 22.05
CA ARG A 214 -4.39 -16.79 22.94
C ARG A 214 -4.79 -18.16 22.39
N SER A 215 -6.01 -18.30 21.87
CA SER A 215 -6.50 -19.54 21.28
C SER A 215 -5.68 -20.00 20.06
N HIS A 216 -4.92 -19.09 19.46
CA HIS A 216 -4.08 -19.33 18.29
C HIS A 216 -2.57 -19.43 18.62
N GLN A 217 -2.17 -19.43 19.90
CA GLN A 217 -0.77 -19.61 20.27
C GLN A 217 -0.32 -21.06 20.15
N GLU A 218 0.94 -21.24 19.77
CA GLU A 218 1.59 -22.55 19.68
C GLU A 218 1.81 -23.13 21.10
N GLY A 219 1.09 -24.20 21.42
CA GLY A 219 1.23 -24.97 22.66
C GLY A 219 1.92 -26.33 22.48
N PRO A 220 2.20 -27.05 23.59
CA PRO A 220 2.65 -28.43 23.55
C PRO A 220 1.63 -29.30 22.81
N GLY A 221 2.04 -29.94 21.70
CA GLY A 221 1.16 -30.75 20.86
C GLY A 221 0.56 -30.03 19.64
N SER A 222 1.00 -28.81 19.31
CA SER A 222 0.59 -28.10 18.09
C SER A 222 0.91 -28.90 16.82
N ARG A 223 0.02 -28.83 15.81
CA ARG A 223 0.24 -29.45 14.49
C ARG A 223 1.35 -28.71 13.75
N HIS A 224 2.22 -29.43 13.06
CA HIS A 224 3.29 -28.90 12.21
C HIS A 224 2.99 -29.16 10.75
N TRP A 225 3.51 -28.29 9.87
CA TRP A 225 3.23 -28.32 8.45
C TRP A 225 4.53 -28.35 7.65
N ILE A 226 4.72 -29.40 6.88
CA ILE A 226 5.94 -29.66 6.12
C ILE A 226 5.62 -29.62 4.63
N VAL A 227 6.22 -28.69 3.88
CA VAL A 227 6.12 -28.66 2.42
C VAL A 227 6.95 -29.80 1.82
N LEU A 228 6.32 -30.58 0.95
CA LEU A 228 6.91 -31.73 0.28
C LEU A 228 7.13 -31.48 -1.21
N SER A 229 8.03 -32.27 -1.80
CA SER A 229 8.08 -32.49 -3.25
C SER A 229 6.94 -33.44 -3.68
N LEU A 230 6.63 -33.48 -4.98
CA LEU A 230 5.56 -34.36 -5.49
C LEU A 230 5.90 -35.85 -5.33
N SER A 231 7.17 -36.23 -5.48
CA SER A 231 7.62 -37.63 -5.29
C SER A 231 7.51 -38.07 -3.83
N GLU A 232 7.84 -37.19 -2.89
CA GLU A 232 7.61 -37.43 -1.45
C GLU A 232 6.12 -37.54 -1.13
N ALA A 233 5.29 -36.65 -1.69
CA ALA A 233 3.85 -36.68 -1.47
C ALA A 233 3.22 -37.97 -2.02
N GLU A 234 3.63 -38.44 -3.20
CA GLU A 234 3.20 -39.71 -3.79
C GLU A 234 3.57 -40.90 -2.89
N SER A 235 4.83 -40.95 -2.44
CA SER A 235 5.32 -42.03 -1.58
C SER A 235 4.62 -42.05 -0.22
N LEU A 236 4.43 -40.88 0.38
CA LEU A 236 3.70 -40.73 1.64
C LEU A 236 2.25 -41.16 1.49
N ARG A 237 1.58 -40.76 0.41
CA ARG A 237 0.20 -41.15 0.11
C ARG A 237 0.04 -42.67 0.06
N GLY A 238 0.94 -43.36 -0.63
CA GLY A 238 0.96 -44.83 -0.65
C GLY A 238 1.13 -45.44 0.75
N ALA A 239 2.02 -44.88 1.58
CA ALA A 239 2.20 -45.33 2.95
C ALA A 239 0.97 -45.10 3.85
N LEU A 240 0.23 -44.01 3.63
CA LEU A 240 -1.03 -43.73 4.32
C LEU A 240 -2.09 -44.78 3.96
N HIS A 241 -2.27 -45.12 2.67
CA HIS A 241 -3.20 -46.16 2.23
C HIS A 241 -2.87 -47.54 2.82
N ILE A 242 -1.61 -47.95 2.76
CA ILE A 242 -1.15 -49.21 3.37
C ILE A 242 -1.44 -49.23 4.88
N SER A 243 -1.36 -48.08 5.54
CA SER A 243 -1.61 -47.97 6.98
C SER A 243 -3.09 -48.04 7.34
N GLN A 244 -3.96 -47.51 6.49
CA GLN A 244 -5.42 -47.60 6.65
C GLN A 244 -5.93 -49.04 6.41
N GLU A 245 -5.39 -49.73 5.39
CA GLU A 245 -5.81 -51.09 5.02
C GLU A 245 -5.42 -52.15 6.05
N ASN A 246 -4.19 -52.06 6.60
CA ASN A 246 -3.65 -53.11 7.47
C ASN A 246 -4.05 -52.98 8.95
N GLY A 247 -4.72 -51.89 9.36
CA GLY A 247 -5.11 -51.61 10.74
C GLY A 247 -3.95 -51.35 11.71
N ASP A 248 -2.74 -51.78 11.37
CA ASP A 248 -1.51 -51.69 12.15
C ASP A 248 -0.36 -51.22 11.23
N GLY A 249 -0.59 -50.07 10.59
CA GLY A 249 0.22 -49.55 9.50
C GLY A 249 1.69 -49.33 9.81
N LEU A 250 2.50 -49.09 8.77
CA LEU A 250 3.92 -48.72 8.87
C LEU A 250 4.17 -47.53 9.83
N LEU A 251 3.14 -46.70 10.05
CA LEU A 251 3.07 -45.56 10.96
C LEU A 251 2.50 -45.88 12.37
N ALA A 252 2.24 -47.15 12.67
CA ALA A 252 1.78 -47.69 13.96
C ALA A 252 2.71 -48.82 14.47
N ALA A 253 3.35 -49.56 13.54
CA ALA A 253 4.28 -50.65 13.81
C ALA A 253 5.54 -50.19 14.56
N GLY A 254 5.46 -50.16 15.89
CA GLY A 254 6.56 -49.76 16.78
C GLY A 254 6.09 -48.98 18.02
N TYR A 255 4.84 -48.51 18.04
CA TYR A 255 4.24 -47.83 19.19
C TYR A 255 3.59 -48.85 20.13
N ALA A 256 4.41 -49.48 20.99
CA ALA A 256 3.95 -50.43 22.02
C ALA A 256 3.55 -49.73 23.36
N GLY A 257 3.28 -48.42 23.33
CA GLY A 257 3.02 -47.59 24.52
C GLY A 257 1.59 -47.06 24.61
N SER A 258 1.18 -46.59 25.79
CA SER A 258 -0.13 -45.97 26.06
C SER A 258 -0.33 -44.58 25.44
N ASP A 259 0.63 -44.09 24.65
CA ASP A 259 0.62 -42.76 24.05
C ASP A 259 -0.09 -42.79 22.69
N PRO A 260 -0.84 -41.74 22.31
CA PRO A 260 -1.51 -41.70 21.01
C PRO A 260 -0.49 -41.70 19.86
N PRO A 261 -0.76 -42.44 18.77
CA PRO A 261 0.10 -42.46 17.59
C PRO A 261 0.18 -41.07 16.92
N PRO A 262 1.20 -40.81 16.09
CA PRO A 262 1.29 -39.55 15.35
C PRO A 262 0.08 -39.38 14.42
N LEU A 263 -0.39 -38.14 14.30
CA LEU A 263 -1.35 -37.74 13.27
C LEU A 263 -0.54 -37.32 12.04
N VAL A 264 -0.92 -37.87 10.89
CA VAL A 264 -0.33 -37.52 9.59
C VAL A 264 -1.45 -37.31 8.60
N ALA A 265 -1.52 -36.12 7.99
CA ALA A 265 -2.43 -35.84 6.89
C ALA A 265 -1.69 -35.18 5.74
N LEU A 266 -2.09 -35.52 4.51
CA LEU A 266 -1.55 -34.94 3.29
C LEU A 266 -2.58 -33.95 2.73
N HIS A 267 -2.14 -32.71 2.51
CA HIS A 267 -2.98 -31.63 2.02
C HIS A 267 -2.45 -31.09 0.69
N THR A 268 -3.38 -30.67 -0.15
CA THR A 268 -3.14 -29.72 -1.24
C THR A 268 -3.43 -28.30 -0.75
N HIS A 269 -3.42 -27.32 -1.66
CA HIS A 269 -3.79 -25.94 -1.33
C HIS A 269 -5.26 -25.79 -0.89
N SER A 270 -6.19 -26.56 -1.46
CA SER A 270 -7.63 -26.43 -1.18
C SER A 270 -8.21 -27.56 -0.36
N GLU A 271 -7.63 -28.77 -0.39
CA GLU A 271 -8.27 -29.97 0.11
C GLU A 271 -7.28 -30.94 0.79
N MET A 272 -7.78 -31.69 1.78
CA MET A 272 -7.08 -32.83 2.37
C MET A 272 -7.21 -34.04 1.43
N LEU A 273 -6.10 -34.67 1.07
CA LEU A 273 -6.07 -35.84 0.20
C LEU A 273 -6.30 -37.13 0.97
N ASP A 274 -5.45 -37.40 1.97
CA ASP A 274 -5.43 -38.64 2.73
C ASP A 274 -4.88 -38.38 4.13
N ALA A 275 -5.32 -39.15 5.13
CA ALA A 275 -4.87 -38.97 6.51
C ALA A 275 -4.96 -40.23 7.36
N VAL A 276 -4.16 -40.30 8.42
CA VAL A 276 -4.17 -41.36 9.44
C VAL A 276 -4.18 -40.71 10.83
N ASN A 277 -4.99 -41.26 11.74
CA ASN A 277 -5.22 -40.74 13.10
C ASN A 277 -5.71 -39.28 13.15
N TYR A 278 -6.43 -38.84 12.11
CA TYR A 278 -6.86 -37.44 11.96
C TYR A 278 -8.15 -37.14 12.74
N VAL A 279 -8.13 -36.06 13.51
CA VAL A 279 -9.31 -35.52 14.21
C VAL A 279 -9.51 -34.07 13.75
N SER A 280 -10.69 -33.78 13.21
CA SER A 280 -11.07 -32.40 12.86
C SER A 280 -11.56 -31.68 14.11
N ASP A 281 -10.92 -30.55 14.44
CA ASP A 281 -11.34 -29.61 15.48
C ASP A 281 -11.36 -28.17 14.92
N SER A 282 -12.06 -27.25 15.57
CA SER A 282 -12.18 -25.86 15.09
C SER A 282 -10.85 -25.11 15.07
N THR A 283 -9.92 -25.47 15.94
CA THR A 283 -8.55 -24.92 15.97
C THR A 283 -7.80 -25.29 14.70
N SER A 284 -8.02 -26.51 14.17
CA SER A 284 -7.45 -27.00 12.92
C SER A 284 -7.86 -26.15 11.72
N GLU A 285 -9.09 -25.63 11.64
CA GLU A 285 -9.55 -24.84 10.49
C GLU A 285 -8.83 -23.49 10.40
N TYR A 286 -8.66 -22.80 11.53
CA TYR A 286 -7.89 -21.56 11.59
C TYR A 286 -6.43 -21.82 11.21
N GLU A 287 -5.83 -22.85 11.82
CA GLU A 287 -4.46 -23.24 11.58
C GLU A 287 -4.20 -23.61 10.11
N GLN A 288 -5.12 -24.32 9.47
CA GLN A 288 -5.08 -24.65 8.05
C GLN A 288 -5.19 -23.39 7.19
N GLY A 289 -6.10 -22.47 7.54
CA GLY A 289 -6.22 -21.18 6.89
C GLY A 289 -4.90 -20.40 6.92
N VAL A 290 -4.29 -20.26 8.09
CA VAL A 290 -2.99 -19.58 8.25
C VAL A 290 -1.91 -20.19 7.34
N VAL A 291 -1.78 -21.51 7.38
CA VAL A 291 -0.76 -22.24 6.63
C VAL A 291 -0.98 -22.10 5.13
N ARG A 292 -2.24 -22.22 4.67
CA ARG A 292 -2.60 -22.04 3.27
C ARG A 292 -2.20 -20.67 2.76
N GLU A 293 -2.49 -19.61 3.52
CA GLU A 293 -2.11 -18.26 3.10
C GLU A 293 -0.59 -18.06 3.12
N CYS A 294 0.13 -18.67 4.07
CA CYS A 294 1.60 -18.70 4.06
C CYS A 294 2.14 -19.40 2.80
N PHE A 295 1.51 -20.48 2.34
CA PHE A 295 1.85 -21.15 1.07
C PHE A 295 1.56 -20.27 -0.14
N SER A 296 0.42 -19.56 -0.15
CA SER A 296 0.06 -18.58 -1.18
C SER A 296 1.12 -17.47 -1.26
N PHE A 297 1.54 -16.92 -0.12
CA PHE A 297 2.56 -15.88 -0.01
C PHE A 297 3.93 -16.36 -0.48
N LEU A 298 4.40 -17.54 -0.03
CA LEU A 298 5.66 -18.12 -0.49
C LEU A 298 5.62 -18.39 -2.00
N SER A 299 4.46 -18.81 -2.51
CA SER A 299 4.18 -18.98 -3.94
C SER A 299 3.96 -17.66 -4.68
N SER A 300 4.17 -16.52 -4.03
CA SER A 300 4.16 -15.15 -4.57
C SER A 300 2.83 -14.65 -5.13
N HIS A 301 1.70 -15.15 -4.65
CA HIS A 301 0.38 -14.65 -5.04
C HIS A 301 0.22 -13.17 -4.65
N THR A 302 -0.62 -12.44 -5.38
CA THR A 302 -0.93 -11.02 -5.13
C THR A 302 -2.35 -10.81 -4.61
N GLU A 303 -3.24 -11.77 -4.89
CA GLU A 303 -4.64 -11.71 -4.51
C GLU A 303 -4.83 -12.35 -3.13
N PHE A 304 -5.02 -11.50 -2.13
CA PHE A 304 -5.31 -11.90 -0.76
C PHE A 304 -6.60 -11.23 -0.30
N GLY A 305 -7.61 -12.02 0.03
CA GLY A 305 -8.83 -11.49 0.66
C GLY A 305 -8.56 -10.91 2.05
N THR A 306 -9.52 -10.18 2.60
CA THR A 306 -9.39 -9.46 3.88
C THR A 306 -8.93 -10.37 5.02
N ARG A 307 -9.52 -11.57 5.16
CA ARG A 307 -9.10 -12.56 6.16
C ARG A 307 -7.64 -12.99 5.95
N ALA A 308 -7.25 -13.30 4.71
CA ALA A 308 -5.90 -13.77 4.40
C ALA A 308 -4.83 -12.73 4.77
N GLN A 309 -5.12 -11.43 4.59
CA GLN A 309 -4.22 -10.35 4.98
C GLN A 309 -3.95 -10.33 6.49
N HIS A 310 -5.00 -10.46 7.31
CA HIS A 310 -4.87 -10.51 8.78
C HIS A 310 -4.09 -11.76 9.22
N LEU A 311 -4.41 -12.94 8.68
CA LEU A 311 -3.69 -14.18 8.99
C LEU A 311 -2.20 -14.09 8.67
N LEU A 312 -1.85 -13.50 7.52
CA LEU A 312 -0.46 -13.29 7.12
C LEU A 312 0.26 -12.27 7.99
N LEU A 313 -0.38 -11.15 8.34
CA LEU A 313 0.22 -10.15 9.23
C LEU A 313 0.49 -10.72 10.61
N ARG A 314 -0.43 -11.50 11.20
CA ARG A 314 -0.17 -12.21 12.47
C ARG A 314 1.12 -13.04 12.43
N CYS A 315 1.39 -13.69 11.30
CA CYS A 315 2.57 -14.52 11.12
C CYS A 315 3.84 -13.72 10.84
N LEU A 316 3.73 -12.64 10.06
CA LEU A 316 4.88 -11.96 9.45
C LEU A 316 5.22 -10.62 10.09
N GLN A 317 4.38 -10.05 10.95
CA GLN A 317 4.58 -8.73 11.56
C GLN A 317 5.83 -8.62 12.46
N SER A 318 6.42 -9.75 12.87
CA SER A 318 7.73 -9.76 13.54
C SER A 318 8.90 -9.36 12.63
N ASN A 319 8.64 -9.24 11.32
CA ASN A 319 9.56 -8.79 10.29
C ASN A 319 9.17 -7.38 9.83
N ASP A 320 10.16 -6.52 9.65
CA ASP A 320 9.92 -5.16 9.18
C ASP A 320 9.30 -5.16 7.76
N PRO A 321 8.39 -4.22 7.42
CA PRO A 321 7.78 -4.14 6.09
C PRO A 321 8.81 -4.18 4.94
N LYS A 322 9.93 -3.48 5.11
CA LYS A 322 11.02 -3.46 4.12
C LYS A 322 11.65 -4.84 3.92
N GLU A 323 11.78 -5.64 4.97
CA GLU A 323 12.31 -7.01 4.87
C GLU A 323 11.32 -7.92 4.16
N ARG A 324 10.03 -7.79 4.48
CA ARG A 324 8.94 -8.52 3.79
C ARG A 324 8.93 -8.23 2.29
N GLN A 325 8.98 -6.95 1.91
CA GLN A 325 9.04 -6.51 0.51
C GLN A 325 10.27 -7.07 -0.21
N HIS A 326 11.44 -6.96 0.43
CA HIS A 326 12.69 -7.45 -0.12
C HIS A 326 12.64 -8.96 -0.37
N PHE A 327 12.25 -9.74 0.64
CA PHE A 327 12.10 -11.19 0.52
C PHE A 327 11.08 -11.58 -0.57
N PHE A 328 9.91 -10.92 -0.58
CA PHE A 328 8.86 -11.21 -1.55
C PHE A 328 9.32 -10.96 -2.99
N ASN A 329 10.00 -9.83 -3.24
CA ASN A 329 10.57 -9.49 -4.55
C ASN A 329 11.69 -10.47 -4.98
N GLU A 330 12.52 -10.95 -4.05
CA GLU A 330 13.58 -11.93 -4.33
C GLU A 330 13.03 -13.33 -4.65
N VAL A 331 12.05 -13.80 -3.88
CA VAL A 331 11.35 -15.06 -4.16
C VAL A 331 10.64 -14.97 -5.51
N ARG A 332 10.00 -13.82 -5.78
CA ARG A 332 9.36 -13.53 -7.06
C ARG A 332 10.33 -13.58 -8.22
N SER A 333 11.50 -12.94 -8.14
CA SER A 333 12.47 -12.91 -9.26
C SER A 333 12.97 -14.31 -9.68
N CYS A 334 12.82 -15.30 -8.80
CA CYS A 334 13.15 -16.70 -9.06
C CYS A 334 12.03 -17.51 -9.73
N ARG A 335 10.89 -16.89 -10.10
CA ARG A 335 9.73 -17.56 -10.73
C ARG A 335 9.63 -17.25 -12.24
N ARG A 336 9.00 -18.16 -13.01
CA ARG A 336 8.85 -18.06 -14.48
C ARG A 336 7.74 -17.13 -14.95
N ARG A 337 6.69 -16.97 -14.17
CA ARG A 337 5.46 -16.26 -14.56
C ARG A 337 5.69 -14.75 -14.68
N ARG A 338 4.91 -14.11 -15.55
CA ARG A 338 4.80 -12.64 -15.61
C ARG A 338 4.36 -12.09 -14.26
N GLN A 339 4.85 -10.91 -13.92
CA GLN A 339 4.63 -10.31 -12.61
C GLN A 339 4.03 -8.92 -12.77
N SER A 340 2.93 -8.66 -12.07
CA SER A 340 2.37 -7.31 -11.91
C SER A 340 3.06 -6.58 -10.74
N ALA A 341 3.04 -5.25 -10.76
CA ALA A 341 3.35 -4.45 -9.57
C ALA A 341 2.46 -4.91 -8.41
N TRP A 342 3.04 -5.39 -7.30
CA TRP A 342 2.24 -5.84 -6.16
C TRP A 342 1.71 -4.65 -5.33
N GLU A 343 2.28 -3.47 -5.54
CA GLU A 343 1.95 -2.22 -4.87
C GLU A 343 0.49 -1.79 -5.12
N ARG A 344 -0.12 -2.27 -6.21
CA ARG A 344 -1.52 -2.02 -6.59
C ARG A 344 -2.42 -3.24 -6.38
N THR A 345 -1.94 -4.24 -5.67
CA THR A 345 -2.69 -5.48 -5.42
C THR A 345 -2.97 -5.64 -3.93
N PRO A 346 -3.92 -6.50 -3.53
CA PRO A 346 -4.20 -6.75 -2.11
C PRO A 346 -2.98 -7.20 -1.29
N ALA A 347 -1.93 -7.73 -1.92
CA ALA A 347 -0.66 -8.04 -1.26
C ALA A 347 0.06 -6.82 -0.67
N ALA A 348 -0.23 -5.60 -1.13
CA ALA A 348 0.33 -4.38 -0.58
C ALA A 348 0.04 -4.23 0.91
N ALA A 349 -1.16 -4.62 1.37
CA ALA A 349 -1.52 -4.59 2.79
C ALA A 349 -0.56 -5.44 3.64
N VAL A 350 -0.22 -6.66 3.19
CA VAL A 350 0.70 -7.54 3.93
C VAL A 350 2.16 -7.08 3.84
N LEU A 351 2.54 -6.35 2.79
CA LEU A 351 3.93 -5.95 2.52
C LEU A 351 4.28 -4.54 3.03
N GLN A 352 3.30 -3.66 3.16
CA GLN A 352 3.49 -2.27 3.56
C GLN A 352 3.07 -2.03 5.00
N GLU A 353 2.01 -2.69 5.48
CA GLU A 353 1.49 -2.45 6.83
C GLU A 353 2.47 -2.93 7.90
N LYS A 354 2.64 -2.12 8.93
CA LYS A 354 3.58 -2.41 10.02
C LYS A 354 3.16 -3.66 10.80
N ASP A 355 1.90 -3.70 11.21
CA ASP A 355 1.33 -4.71 12.09
C ASP A 355 -0.16 -4.90 11.77
N GLU A 356 -0.74 -5.99 12.29
CA GLU A 356 -2.16 -6.29 12.12
C GLU A 356 -3.05 -5.16 12.65
N PHE A 357 -2.71 -4.56 13.79
CA PHE A 357 -3.56 -3.56 14.46
C PHE A 357 -3.67 -2.24 13.68
N THR A 358 -2.65 -1.93 12.89
CA THR A 358 -2.66 -0.79 11.97
C THR A 358 -3.64 -1.03 10.81
N LEU A 359 -3.68 -2.26 10.27
CA LEU A 359 -4.69 -2.68 9.27
C LEU A 359 -6.10 -2.80 9.90
N PHE A 360 -6.17 -3.31 11.13
CA PHE A 360 -7.39 -3.49 11.92
C PHE A 360 -8.16 -2.18 12.05
N GLU A 361 -7.49 -1.10 12.47
CA GLU A 361 -8.09 0.23 12.62
C GLU A 361 -8.65 0.77 11.30
N HIS A 362 -7.93 0.54 10.17
CA HIS A 362 -8.41 0.92 8.84
C HIS A 362 -9.73 0.25 8.48
N ARG A 363 -9.74 -1.08 8.63
CA ARG A 363 -10.82 -1.94 8.16
C ARG A 363 -12.05 -1.70 9.01
N ALA A 364 -11.88 -1.49 10.31
CA ALA A 364 -12.96 -1.08 11.20
C ALA A 364 -13.56 0.26 10.77
N LEU A 365 -12.74 1.26 10.41
CA LEU A 365 -13.23 2.56 9.93
C LEU A 365 -14.03 2.41 8.64
N LEU A 366 -13.51 1.71 7.64
CA LEU A 366 -14.22 1.51 6.36
C LEU A 366 -15.50 0.68 6.50
N ALA A 367 -15.48 -0.34 7.36
CA ALA A 367 -16.65 -1.15 7.64
C ALA A 367 -17.72 -0.35 8.40
N ALA A 368 -17.34 0.48 9.38
CA ALA A 368 -18.26 1.37 10.07
C ALA A 368 -18.86 2.42 9.12
N MET A 369 -18.03 3.01 8.25
CA MET A 369 -18.47 3.94 7.22
C MET A 369 -19.50 3.29 6.29
N SER A 370 -19.18 2.12 5.76
CA SER A 370 -20.06 1.35 4.87
C SER A 370 -21.36 0.95 5.55
N HIS A 371 -21.29 0.47 6.80
CA HIS A 371 -22.47 0.11 7.59
C HIS A 371 -23.42 1.30 7.79
N ARG A 372 -22.88 2.48 8.08
CA ARG A 372 -23.67 3.71 8.31
C ARG A 372 -24.23 4.30 7.03
N MET A 373 -23.48 4.21 5.92
CA MET A 373 -23.97 4.57 4.59
C MET A 373 -25.18 3.69 4.21
N GLN A 374 -25.06 2.38 4.41
CA GLN A 374 -26.16 1.43 4.18
C GLN A 374 -27.36 1.71 5.09
N ALA A 375 -27.14 1.99 6.38
CA ALA A 375 -28.21 2.34 7.32
C ALA A 375 -28.96 3.63 6.92
N ARG A 376 -28.32 4.52 6.14
CA ARG A 376 -28.93 5.72 5.55
C ARG A 376 -29.45 5.51 4.12
N GLY A 377 -29.41 4.29 3.60
CA GLY A 377 -29.89 3.94 2.26
C GLY A 377 -29.02 4.48 1.12
N LEU A 378 -27.74 4.78 1.36
CA LEU A 378 -26.82 5.28 0.36
C LEU A 378 -25.97 4.15 -0.22
N SER A 379 -25.97 4.03 -1.55
CA SER A 379 -24.94 3.25 -2.25
C SER A 379 -23.57 3.93 -2.17
N PRO A 380 -22.45 3.20 -2.32
CA PRO A 380 -21.11 3.80 -2.36
C PRO A 380 -20.98 4.94 -3.37
N LEU A 381 -21.58 4.79 -4.56
CA LEU A 381 -21.56 5.83 -5.60
C LEU A 381 -22.34 7.08 -5.18
N GLN A 382 -23.54 6.91 -4.61
CA GLN A 382 -24.33 8.05 -4.12
C GLN A 382 -23.64 8.76 -2.95
N ALA A 383 -23.01 8.01 -2.05
CA ALA A 383 -22.23 8.57 -0.95
C ALA A 383 -21.02 9.36 -1.47
N PHE A 384 -20.32 8.88 -2.49
CA PHE A 384 -19.22 9.64 -3.12
C PHE A 384 -19.69 11.01 -3.60
N HIS A 385 -20.81 11.07 -4.34
CA HIS A 385 -21.37 12.33 -4.81
C HIS A 385 -21.83 13.25 -3.68
N ALA A 386 -22.42 12.69 -2.63
CA ALA A 386 -22.81 13.44 -1.45
C ALA A 386 -21.61 14.02 -0.67
N PHE A 387 -20.51 13.26 -0.59
CA PHE A 387 -19.32 13.62 0.17
C PHE A 387 -18.46 14.64 -0.60
N ASN A 388 -18.50 14.60 -1.93
CA ASN A 388 -17.81 15.54 -2.82
C ASN A 388 -18.57 16.88 -2.93
N VAL A 389 -18.67 17.60 -1.81
CA VAL A 389 -19.41 18.88 -1.71
C VAL A 389 -18.90 19.91 -2.71
N SER A 390 -17.59 19.93 -2.98
CA SER A 390 -16.98 20.87 -3.93
C SER A 390 -17.26 20.55 -5.40
N ARG A 391 -17.80 19.36 -5.72
CA ARG A 391 -18.01 18.84 -7.08
C ARG A 391 -16.73 18.84 -7.92
N SER A 392 -15.60 18.64 -7.27
CA SER A 392 -14.28 18.47 -7.89
C SER A 392 -14.15 17.15 -8.64
N GLY A 393 -14.97 16.15 -8.31
CA GLY A 393 -14.83 14.77 -8.77
C GLY A 393 -13.82 13.94 -7.98
N LEU A 394 -13.20 14.52 -6.94
CA LEU A 394 -12.18 13.90 -6.09
C LEU A 394 -12.36 14.33 -4.63
N ILE A 395 -12.37 13.40 -3.67
CA ILE A 395 -12.62 13.72 -2.26
C ILE A 395 -11.33 14.13 -1.54
N GLY A 396 -11.35 15.32 -0.92
CA GLY A 396 -10.26 15.81 -0.06
C GLY A 396 -10.39 15.37 1.41
N SER A 397 -9.38 15.71 2.23
CA SER A 397 -9.37 15.42 3.67
C SER A 397 -10.51 16.13 4.41
N SER A 398 -10.79 17.39 4.09
CA SER A 398 -11.92 18.12 4.69
C SER A 398 -13.26 17.50 4.32
N GLU A 399 -13.43 17.07 3.08
CA GLU A 399 -14.66 16.43 2.61
C GLU A 399 -14.86 15.06 3.27
N LEU A 400 -13.81 14.23 3.31
CA LEU A 400 -13.87 12.95 4.02
C LEU A 400 -14.13 13.13 5.52
N TYR A 401 -13.47 14.09 6.19
CA TYR A 401 -13.73 14.37 7.60
C TYR A 401 -15.17 14.83 7.84
N SER A 402 -15.70 15.69 6.97
CA SER A 402 -17.10 16.17 7.03
C SER A 402 -18.08 15.02 6.86
N ALA A 403 -17.82 14.13 5.90
CA ALA A 403 -18.63 12.95 5.63
C ALA A 403 -18.64 11.98 6.82
N LEU A 404 -17.48 11.64 7.38
CA LEU A 404 -17.37 10.74 8.53
C LEU A 404 -18.07 11.32 9.77
N ARG A 405 -17.95 12.63 10.01
CA ARG A 405 -18.69 13.31 11.08
C ARG A 405 -20.19 13.31 10.83
N TRP A 406 -20.60 13.52 9.58
CA TRP A 406 -22.01 13.47 9.18
C TRP A 406 -22.60 12.07 9.37
N LEU A 407 -21.81 11.00 9.21
CA LEU A 407 -22.20 9.61 9.52
C LEU A 407 -22.22 9.28 11.02
N ASP A 408 -21.99 10.25 11.90
CA ASP A 408 -21.88 10.06 13.35
C ASP A 408 -20.69 9.19 13.78
N MET A 409 -19.60 9.19 13.00
CA MET A 409 -18.38 8.47 13.37
C MET A 409 -17.43 9.37 14.17
N PRO A 410 -16.94 8.92 15.35
CA PRO A 410 -15.97 9.66 16.14
C PRO A 410 -14.57 9.51 15.54
N VAL A 411 -14.23 10.35 14.57
CA VAL A 411 -12.91 10.35 13.91
C VAL A 411 -12.06 11.57 14.27
N THR A 412 -10.75 11.35 14.36
CA THR A 412 -9.74 12.41 14.56
C THR A 412 -9.06 12.77 13.24
N VAL A 413 -8.47 13.97 13.17
CA VAL A 413 -7.73 14.43 11.96
C VAL A 413 -6.61 13.46 11.56
N PRO A 414 -5.76 12.95 12.48
CA PRO A 414 -4.74 11.96 12.12
C PRO A 414 -5.31 10.67 11.52
N GLN A 415 -6.47 10.19 12.02
CA GLN A 415 -7.13 8.99 11.48
C GLN A 415 -7.68 9.22 10.08
N VAL A 416 -8.20 10.41 9.78
CA VAL A 416 -8.62 10.79 8.42
C VAL A 416 -7.41 10.85 7.48
N HIS A 417 -6.33 11.49 7.90
CA HIS A 417 -5.09 11.55 7.11
C HIS A 417 -4.48 10.18 6.84
N GLU A 418 -4.53 9.29 7.82
CA GLU A 418 -4.08 7.91 7.66
C GLU A 418 -4.98 7.13 6.69
N SER A 419 -6.29 7.33 6.77
CA SER A 419 -7.25 6.70 5.84
C SER A 419 -7.06 7.23 4.42
N MET A 420 -6.88 8.55 4.25
CA MET A 420 -6.56 9.16 2.95
C MET A 420 -5.32 8.52 2.32
N ARG A 421 -4.22 8.38 3.06
CA ARG A 421 -2.97 7.76 2.55
C ARG A 421 -3.15 6.33 2.04
N ARG A 422 -4.14 5.60 2.56
CA ARG A 422 -4.39 4.19 2.20
C ARG A 422 -5.38 4.04 1.06
N LEU A 423 -6.35 4.95 0.98
CA LEU A 423 -7.35 4.97 -0.09
C LEU A 423 -6.81 5.59 -1.38
N ASP A 424 -5.89 6.53 -1.27
CA ASP A 424 -5.27 7.25 -2.38
C ASP A 424 -4.24 6.37 -3.12
N ALA A 425 -4.72 5.51 -4.02
CA ALA A 425 -3.91 4.54 -4.76
C ALA A 425 -2.97 5.18 -5.80
N ASP A 426 -3.36 6.32 -6.36
CA ASP A 426 -2.55 7.07 -7.33
C ASP A 426 -1.67 8.16 -6.69
N HIS A 427 -1.82 8.35 -5.37
CA HIS A 427 -1.10 9.26 -4.49
C HIS A 427 -1.15 10.72 -4.97
N ASP A 428 -2.30 11.12 -5.52
CA ASP A 428 -2.55 12.49 -5.96
C ASP A 428 -3.04 13.42 -4.81
N GLY A 429 -3.25 12.81 -3.64
CA GLY A 429 -3.67 13.44 -2.41
C GLY A 429 -5.17 13.60 -2.22
N LEU A 430 -5.95 12.97 -3.09
CA LEU A 430 -7.40 12.92 -3.08
C LEU A 430 -7.85 11.47 -3.29
N ILE A 431 -9.13 11.22 -3.05
CA ILE A 431 -9.73 9.90 -3.27
C ILE A 431 -10.60 9.98 -4.51
N SER A 432 -10.30 9.15 -5.52
CA SER A 432 -11.12 9.03 -6.72
C SER A 432 -12.42 8.26 -6.45
N CYS A 433 -13.36 8.30 -7.40
CA CYS A 433 -14.60 7.53 -7.27
C CYS A 433 -14.32 6.04 -7.18
N ASP A 434 -13.40 5.53 -7.99
CA ASP A 434 -13.06 4.11 -8.05
C ASP A 434 -12.40 3.65 -6.75
N ASP A 435 -11.46 4.46 -6.22
CA ASP A 435 -10.82 4.19 -4.92
C ASP A 435 -11.86 4.11 -3.79
N PHE A 436 -12.80 5.06 -3.77
CA PHE A 436 -13.84 5.11 -2.75
C PHE A 436 -14.78 3.92 -2.83
N VAL A 437 -15.24 3.57 -4.03
CA VAL A 437 -16.16 2.44 -4.24
C VAL A 437 -15.49 1.13 -3.88
N ALA A 438 -14.27 0.88 -4.37
CA ALA A 438 -13.49 -0.33 -4.08
C ALA A 438 -13.30 -0.52 -2.56
N ALA A 439 -12.96 0.55 -1.85
CA ALA A 439 -12.76 0.51 -0.41
C ALA A 439 -14.05 0.19 0.39
N CYS A 440 -15.21 0.62 -0.11
CA CYS A 440 -16.50 0.33 0.51
C CYS A 440 -16.99 -1.10 0.21
N THR A 441 -16.63 -1.67 -0.95
CA THR A 441 -17.05 -3.01 -1.36
C THR A 441 -16.19 -4.13 -0.76
N ASP A 442 -14.89 -3.90 -0.58
CA ASP A 442 -13.96 -4.88 0.01
C ASP A 442 -14.12 -5.07 1.54
N GLY A 443 -14.94 -4.23 2.18
CA GLY A 443 -15.22 -4.22 3.62
C GLY A 443 -16.04 -5.39 4.17
N GLY A 444 -16.33 -6.42 3.37
CA GLY A 444 -16.97 -7.66 3.85
C GLY A 444 -18.51 -7.66 3.85
N SER A 445 -19.13 -6.82 3.01
CA SER A 445 -20.51 -7.04 2.59
C SER A 445 -20.60 -6.85 1.08
N ALA A 446 -20.50 -7.94 0.32
CA ALA A 446 -21.09 -7.94 -1.00
C ALA A 446 -22.60 -7.67 -0.78
N PRO A 447 -23.18 -6.61 -1.37
CA PRO A 447 -24.62 -6.44 -1.30
C PRO A 447 -25.27 -7.66 -1.96
N PRO A 448 -26.40 -8.18 -1.44
CA PRO A 448 -27.13 -9.21 -2.14
C PRO A 448 -27.45 -8.71 -3.56
N PRO A 449 -27.32 -9.56 -4.59
CA PRO A 449 -27.70 -9.17 -5.95
C PRO A 449 -29.17 -8.73 -5.95
N GLY A 450 -29.42 -7.46 -6.22
CA GLY A 450 -30.75 -6.83 -6.17
C GLY A 450 -31.03 -5.88 -5.00
N ALA A 451 -30.08 -5.63 -4.08
CA ALA A 451 -30.28 -4.73 -2.94
C ALA A 451 -30.15 -3.23 -3.26
N PHE A 452 -29.60 -2.88 -4.42
CA PHE A 452 -29.71 -1.51 -4.92
C PHE A 452 -31.04 -1.41 -5.65
N LEU A 453 -32.08 -0.98 -4.93
CA LEU A 453 -33.26 -0.45 -5.58
C LEU A 453 -32.78 0.67 -6.49
N ASP A 454 -33.14 0.55 -7.76
CA ASP A 454 -33.09 1.58 -8.78
C ASP A 454 -34.03 2.71 -8.32
N ALA A 455 -33.57 3.49 -7.33
CA ALA A 455 -34.33 4.53 -6.70
C ALA A 455 -33.79 5.86 -7.21
N ALA A 456 -34.41 6.33 -8.28
CA ALA A 456 -34.41 7.70 -8.74
C ALA A 456 -35.00 8.65 -7.67
N SER A 457 -34.33 8.75 -6.52
CA SER A 457 -34.57 9.78 -5.51
C SER A 457 -33.43 10.80 -5.54
N PRO A 458 -33.73 12.10 -5.39
CA PRO A 458 -32.77 13.16 -5.65
C PRO A 458 -31.78 13.26 -4.47
N VAL A 459 -30.66 12.53 -4.55
CA VAL A 459 -29.47 12.80 -3.73
C VAL A 459 -28.89 14.20 -4.03
N GLN A 460 -29.42 14.88 -5.06
CA GLN A 460 -29.00 16.21 -5.51
C GLN A 460 -29.14 17.33 -4.44
N ASP A 461 -29.93 17.11 -3.38
CA ASP A 461 -30.18 18.09 -2.31
C ASP A 461 -29.52 17.74 -0.96
N LEU A 462 -28.73 16.65 -0.87
CA LEU A 462 -28.04 16.32 0.37
C LEU A 462 -26.83 17.26 0.57
N VAL A 463 -26.99 18.27 1.44
CA VAL A 463 -25.91 19.22 1.76
C VAL A 463 -25.20 18.78 3.05
N ILE A 464 -23.98 18.28 2.92
CA ILE A 464 -23.09 18.00 4.05
C ILE A 464 -22.31 19.29 4.39
N PRO A 465 -22.41 19.82 5.62
CA PRO A 465 -21.63 20.98 6.02
C PRO A 465 -20.12 20.70 5.96
N LEU A 466 -19.37 21.50 5.20
CA LEU A 466 -17.93 21.34 5.07
C LEU A 466 -17.19 21.81 6.34
N LEU A 467 -16.68 20.86 7.09
CA LEU A 467 -15.77 21.05 8.22
C LEU A 467 -14.33 21.06 7.70
N ARG A 468 -13.69 22.23 7.72
CA ARG A 468 -12.31 22.38 7.23
C ARG A 468 -11.31 21.82 8.23
N ILE A 469 -10.45 20.95 7.75
CA ILE A 469 -9.25 20.46 8.46
C ILE A 469 -8.01 20.71 7.57
N PRO A 470 -6.79 20.64 8.12
CA PRO A 470 -5.59 20.66 7.29
C PRO A 470 -5.67 19.53 6.25
N GLU A 471 -5.53 19.85 4.97
CA GLU A 471 -5.48 18.82 3.93
C GLU A 471 -4.14 18.08 4.01
N LEU A 472 -4.16 16.77 3.76
CA LEU A 472 -3.01 15.88 3.88
C LEU A 472 -1.73 16.39 3.18
N TYR A 473 -1.90 17.02 2.01
CA TYR A 473 -0.80 17.52 1.18
C TYR A 473 -0.81 19.04 0.97
N ARG A 474 -1.73 19.77 1.61
CA ARG A 474 -1.74 21.24 1.52
C ARG A 474 -0.97 21.80 2.73
N SER A 475 0.24 22.29 2.49
CA SER A 475 0.85 23.14 3.51
C SER A 475 0.02 24.43 3.62
N ALA A 476 -0.14 24.95 4.85
CA ALA A 476 -1.01 26.09 5.13
C ALA A 476 -0.81 27.20 4.07
N PRO A 477 -1.89 27.77 3.51
CA PRO A 477 -1.75 28.83 2.54
C PRO A 477 -0.90 29.93 3.17
N LYS A 478 0.25 30.23 2.57
CA LYS A 478 1.00 31.45 2.88
C LYS A 478 0.14 32.60 2.36
N THR A 479 -0.87 33.00 3.13
CA THR A 479 -1.56 34.27 2.89
C THR A 479 -0.46 35.33 2.85
N PRO A 480 -0.35 36.14 1.80
CA PRO A 480 0.71 37.13 1.73
C PRO A 480 0.60 37.98 3.00
N ALA A 481 1.68 38.04 3.79
CA ALA A 481 1.69 38.77 5.06
C ALA A 481 1.25 40.24 4.91
N ARG A 482 1.29 40.74 3.67
CA ARG A 482 0.81 42.03 3.24
C ARG A 482 0.15 41.91 1.86
N LEU A 483 -1.07 42.42 1.71
CA LEU A 483 -1.70 42.62 0.41
C LEU A 483 -1.22 43.95 -0.17
N LEU A 484 -0.87 43.97 -1.47
CA LEU A 484 -0.38 45.15 -2.17
C LEU A 484 -1.46 45.64 -3.11
N SER A 485 -1.66 46.95 -3.21
CA SER A 485 -2.62 47.48 -4.18
C SER A 485 -2.11 47.26 -5.62
N ARG A 486 -3.00 47.34 -6.61
CA ARG A 486 -2.62 47.22 -8.03
C ARG A 486 -1.58 48.27 -8.45
N GLU A 487 -1.66 49.48 -7.89
CA GLU A 487 -0.68 50.54 -8.11
C GLU A 487 0.69 50.23 -7.48
N GLU A 488 0.69 49.52 -6.35
CA GLU A 488 1.92 49.06 -5.71
C GLU A 488 2.57 47.91 -6.49
N LEU A 489 1.76 46.98 -6.99
CA LEU A 489 2.21 45.87 -7.83
C LEU A 489 2.77 46.35 -9.18
N ALA A 490 2.21 47.43 -9.76
CA ALA A 490 2.72 48.06 -10.98
C ALA A 490 4.15 48.63 -10.85
N ARG A 491 4.67 48.76 -9.62
CA ARG A 491 6.06 49.20 -9.35
C ARG A 491 7.05 48.03 -9.26
N PHE A 492 6.63 46.81 -9.57
CA PHE A 492 7.50 45.66 -9.73
C PHE A 492 7.68 45.35 -11.22
N ALA A 493 8.94 45.25 -11.64
CA ALA A 493 9.31 44.83 -12.98
C ALA A 493 9.59 43.33 -13.00
N PHE A 494 8.92 42.61 -13.88
CA PHE A 494 9.12 41.18 -14.11
C PHE A 494 9.82 41.01 -15.46
N SER A 495 10.92 40.24 -15.48
CA SER A 495 11.70 40.02 -16.70
C SER A 495 12.19 38.59 -16.78
N LEU A 496 12.17 38.03 -17.99
CA LEU A 496 12.69 36.70 -18.26
C LEU A 496 14.20 36.76 -18.50
N ARG A 497 14.98 35.92 -17.81
CA ARG A 497 16.45 35.92 -17.87
C ARG A 497 16.99 34.49 -17.96
N PRO A 498 18.11 34.26 -18.66
CA PRO A 498 18.85 33.00 -18.55
C PRO A 498 19.35 32.76 -17.13
N ALA A 499 19.23 31.53 -16.63
CA ALA A 499 19.82 31.13 -15.35
C ALA A 499 21.35 31.32 -15.35
N SER A 500 21.90 31.85 -14.25
CA SER A 500 23.35 32.08 -14.11
C SER A 500 24.14 30.89 -13.56
N GLY A 501 23.47 29.91 -12.98
CA GLY A 501 24.08 28.72 -12.40
C GLY A 501 23.12 27.55 -12.32
N PHE A 502 23.67 26.36 -12.06
CA PHE A 502 22.93 25.12 -11.95
C PHE A 502 23.50 24.27 -10.81
N VAL A 503 22.61 23.62 -10.07
CA VAL A 503 22.96 22.60 -9.07
C VAL A 503 22.41 21.26 -9.55
N ARG A 504 23.25 20.23 -9.54
CA ARG A 504 22.82 18.88 -9.94
C ARG A 504 21.89 18.31 -8.88
N VAL A 505 20.72 17.89 -9.31
CA VAL A 505 19.71 17.28 -8.43
C VAL A 505 19.82 15.76 -8.49
N ALA A 506 19.72 15.20 -9.69
CA ALA A 506 19.59 13.77 -9.87
C ALA A 506 20.24 13.27 -11.16
N ARG A 507 20.50 11.96 -11.22
CA ARG A 507 20.95 11.24 -12.41
C ARG A 507 20.02 10.06 -12.67
N LEU A 508 19.47 9.98 -13.87
CA LEU A 508 18.74 8.82 -14.34
C LEU A 508 19.65 8.02 -15.26
N HIS A 509 19.85 6.74 -14.92
CA HIS A 509 20.61 5.81 -15.74
C HIS A 509 19.72 4.64 -16.15
N LYS A 510 19.67 4.35 -17.45
CA LYS A 510 19.03 3.17 -18.01
C LYS A 510 20.14 2.26 -18.57
N PRO A 511 20.34 1.04 -18.04
CA PRO A 511 21.36 0.13 -18.54
C PRO A 511 21.15 -0.15 -20.04
N GLY A 512 22.13 0.18 -20.87
CA GLY A 512 22.05 0.01 -22.33
C GLY A 512 21.35 1.14 -23.11
N ALA A 513 21.02 2.27 -22.49
CA ALA A 513 20.39 3.43 -23.13
C ALA A 513 20.98 4.78 -22.65
N SER A 514 20.44 5.89 -23.17
CA SER A 514 20.84 7.26 -22.85
C SER A 514 20.68 7.56 -21.35
N SER A 515 21.69 8.22 -20.77
CA SER A 515 21.63 8.70 -19.38
C SER A 515 21.21 10.16 -19.34
N LEU A 516 20.48 10.56 -18.29
CA LEU A 516 19.96 11.92 -18.13
C LEU A 516 20.42 12.52 -16.81
N THR A 517 20.82 13.77 -16.82
CA THR A 517 21.14 14.53 -15.60
C THR A 517 20.13 15.66 -15.42
N VAL A 518 19.56 15.76 -14.23
CA VAL A 518 18.59 16.81 -13.87
C VAL A 518 19.28 17.88 -13.03
N TRP A 519 19.02 19.13 -13.40
CA TRP A 519 19.64 20.34 -12.87
C TRP A 519 18.58 21.30 -12.36
N GLN A 520 18.80 21.85 -11.17
CA GLN A 520 18.05 22.97 -10.63
C GLN A 520 18.76 24.27 -11.03
N PRO A 521 18.08 25.23 -11.69
CA PRO A 521 18.66 26.54 -11.93
C PRO A 521 18.79 27.32 -10.61
N VAL A 522 19.95 27.93 -10.38
CA VAL A 522 20.28 28.68 -9.16
C VAL A 522 21.00 29.97 -9.53
N GLU A 523 20.66 31.07 -8.87
CA GLU A 523 21.34 32.36 -9.04
C GLU A 523 22.40 32.61 -7.97
N ARG A 524 23.54 33.18 -8.37
CA ARG A 524 24.58 33.63 -7.42
C ARG A 524 24.15 34.96 -6.79
N GLY A 525 23.76 34.89 -5.52
CA GLY A 525 23.29 36.01 -4.72
C GLY A 525 21.82 35.79 -4.35
N GLY A 526 21.55 35.52 -3.07
CA GLY A 526 20.19 35.38 -2.55
C GLY A 526 19.38 36.68 -2.67
N LEU A 527 18.24 36.74 -1.99
CA LEU A 527 17.41 37.95 -1.84
C LEU A 527 18.30 39.15 -1.48
N SER A 528 18.67 39.95 -2.49
CA SER A 528 19.37 41.22 -2.30
C SER A 528 18.31 42.31 -2.26
N ALA A 529 18.56 43.39 -1.51
CA ALA A 529 17.55 44.43 -1.27
C ALA A 529 16.90 44.93 -2.58
N GLY A 530 15.67 44.47 -2.85
CA GLY A 530 14.87 44.85 -4.01
C GLY A 530 14.90 43.92 -5.24
N LYS A 531 15.55 42.75 -5.20
CA LYS A 531 15.60 41.78 -6.32
C LYS A 531 15.42 40.33 -5.87
N ALA A 532 14.55 39.59 -6.58
CA ALA A 532 14.33 38.15 -6.42
C ALA A 532 14.38 37.44 -7.77
N VAL A 533 14.79 36.17 -7.78
CA VAL A 533 14.72 35.31 -8.96
C VAL A 533 13.95 34.05 -8.63
N VAL A 534 13.03 33.69 -9.53
CA VAL A 534 12.06 32.62 -9.36
C VAL A 534 12.33 31.52 -10.38
N THR A 535 12.43 30.30 -9.87
CA THR A 535 12.56 29.08 -10.68
C THR A 535 11.19 28.61 -11.16
N LEU A 536 11.10 28.27 -12.44
CA LEU A 536 9.87 27.79 -13.10
C LEU A 536 9.78 26.25 -13.19
N GLY A 537 10.88 25.57 -12.88
CA GLY A 537 11.02 24.11 -12.94
C GLY A 537 12.49 23.71 -13.07
N HIS A 538 12.75 22.41 -13.00
CA HIS A 538 14.07 21.85 -13.24
C HIS A 538 14.35 21.68 -14.74
N HIS A 539 15.63 21.61 -15.07
CA HIS A 539 16.14 21.40 -16.43
C HIS A 539 16.77 20.01 -16.53
N ALA A 540 16.56 19.31 -17.63
CA ALA A 540 17.22 18.04 -17.89
C ALA A 540 18.16 18.13 -19.10
N SER A 541 19.28 17.44 -19.00
CA SER A 541 20.31 17.36 -20.02
C SER A 541 20.67 15.90 -20.30
N THR A 542 20.80 15.57 -21.59
CA THR A 542 21.30 14.27 -22.06
C THR A 542 22.82 14.17 -22.04
N ALA A 543 23.53 15.31 -21.92
CA ALA A 543 24.97 15.34 -21.71
C ALA A 543 25.28 15.08 -20.22
N LEU A 544 25.69 13.84 -19.92
CA LEU A 544 25.90 13.35 -18.55
C LEU A 544 26.86 14.25 -17.77
N ASP A 545 26.39 14.76 -16.62
CA ASP A 545 27.12 15.66 -15.69
C ASP A 545 27.69 16.95 -16.32
N ALA A 546 27.41 17.22 -17.59
CA ALA A 546 27.76 18.48 -18.23
C ALA A 546 26.81 19.57 -17.73
N VAL A 547 27.38 20.61 -17.13
CA VAL A 547 26.62 21.77 -16.66
C VAL A 547 25.91 22.41 -17.88
N PRO A 548 24.60 22.68 -17.80
CA PRO A 548 23.86 23.26 -18.92
C PRO A 548 24.46 24.59 -19.39
N ALA A 549 24.42 24.83 -20.70
CA ALA A 549 24.91 26.07 -21.29
C ALA A 549 24.11 27.29 -20.80
N ARG A 550 24.72 28.47 -20.84
CA ARG A 550 24.02 29.72 -20.51
C ARG A 550 22.85 29.91 -21.49
N GLY A 551 21.63 30.05 -20.96
CA GLY A 551 20.41 30.12 -21.77
C GLY A 551 19.67 28.80 -21.93
N ALA A 552 20.22 27.68 -21.44
CA ALA A 552 19.54 26.38 -21.49
C ALA A 552 18.30 26.32 -20.58
N ALA A 553 18.21 27.17 -19.56
CA ALA A 553 17.03 27.32 -18.72
C ALA A 553 16.75 28.80 -18.44
N MET A 554 15.47 29.15 -18.42
CA MET A 554 14.99 30.51 -18.15
C MET A 554 14.39 30.63 -16.75
N VAL A 555 14.63 31.77 -16.10
CA VAL A 555 14.12 32.12 -14.77
C VAL A 555 13.45 33.50 -14.82
N VAL A 556 12.54 33.77 -13.88
CA VAL A 556 11.86 35.07 -13.78
C VAL A 556 12.57 35.93 -12.75
N GLU A 557 13.14 37.05 -13.18
CA GLU A 557 13.68 38.08 -12.30
C GLU A 557 12.59 39.10 -11.97
N VAL A 558 12.40 39.35 -10.67
CA VAL A 558 11.48 40.34 -10.12
C VAL A 558 12.29 41.43 -9.43
N ARG A 559 12.05 42.69 -9.81
CA ARG A 559 12.74 43.86 -9.27
C ARG A 559 11.75 44.92 -8.79
N ASP A 560 11.94 45.42 -7.58
CA ASP A 560 11.23 46.61 -7.09
C ASP A 560 11.88 47.86 -7.72
N THR A 561 11.11 48.65 -8.47
CA THR A 561 11.62 49.83 -9.18
C THR A 561 11.77 51.07 -8.28
N ARG A 562 11.46 50.98 -6.98
CA ARG A 562 11.53 52.10 -6.02
C ARG A 562 12.94 52.43 -5.50
N THR A 563 14.00 52.00 -6.17
CA THR A 563 15.38 52.20 -5.70
C THR A 563 15.86 53.66 -5.84
N ALA A 564 15.42 54.53 -4.91
CA ALA A 564 16.06 55.78 -4.52
C ALA A 564 15.86 56.06 -3.00
N SER A 565 16.96 55.83 -2.26
CA SER A 565 17.44 56.46 -1.01
C SER A 565 16.75 56.40 0.37
N THR A 566 15.49 56.02 0.62
CA THR A 566 14.93 56.20 2.00
C THR A 566 14.22 55.05 2.71
N PHE A 567 13.89 53.91 2.08
CA PHE A 567 13.08 52.84 2.73
C PHE A 567 13.61 51.41 2.55
N ARG A 568 14.89 51.16 2.90
CA ARG A 568 15.49 49.81 2.76
C ARG A 568 14.93 48.75 3.71
N ALA A 569 14.34 49.13 4.84
CA ALA A 569 13.92 48.18 5.88
C ALA A 569 12.69 47.32 5.49
N ASP A 570 11.82 47.80 4.58
CA ASP A 570 10.56 47.14 4.18
C ASP A 570 10.64 46.50 2.77
N ALA A 571 11.79 46.62 2.09
CA ALA A 571 11.94 46.19 0.69
C ALA A 571 11.81 44.67 0.51
N SER A 572 12.31 43.87 1.46
CA SER A 572 12.21 42.39 1.41
C SER A 572 10.77 41.91 1.63
N GLY A 573 10.05 42.50 2.59
CA GLY A 573 8.67 42.15 2.90
C GLY A 573 7.71 42.49 1.74
N ARG A 574 7.89 43.66 1.12
CA ARG A 574 7.12 44.05 -0.08
C ARG A 574 7.42 43.18 -1.29
N LEU A 575 8.68 42.83 -1.52
CA LEU A 575 9.06 41.93 -2.61
C LEU A 575 8.44 40.54 -2.43
N GLN A 576 8.48 40.00 -1.21
CA GLN A 576 7.84 38.73 -0.89
C GLN A 576 6.32 38.79 -1.10
N ALA A 577 5.67 39.87 -0.65
CA ALA A 577 4.25 40.10 -0.87
C ALA A 577 3.87 40.20 -2.35
N ALA A 578 4.72 40.80 -3.20
CA ALA A 578 4.51 40.87 -4.65
C ALA A 578 4.67 39.50 -5.31
N LEU A 579 5.67 38.72 -4.88
CA LEU A 579 5.85 37.34 -5.33
C LEU A 579 4.62 36.49 -4.98
N ASP A 580 4.15 36.54 -3.74
CA ASP A 580 3.03 35.71 -3.29
C ASP A 580 1.69 36.09 -3.95
N GLN A 581 1.51 37.34 -4.39
CA GLN A 581 0.30 37.78 -5.12
C GLN A 581 0.37 37.53 -6.64
N VAL A 582 1.52 37.73 -7.27
CA VAL A 582 1.65 37.70 -8.74
C VAL A 582 2.20 36.36 -9.23
N LEU A 583 3.08 35.73 -8.46
CA LEU A 583 3.72 34.45 -8.75
C LEU A 583 3.52 33.51 -7.54
N PRO A 584 2.28 33.16 -7.18
CA PRO A 584 2.02 32.38 -5.98
C PRO A 584 2.72 31.01 -6.04
N PRO A 585 3.12 30.44 -4.89
CA PRO A 585 3.53 29.05 -4.86
C PRO A 585 2.39 28.13 -5.33
N PRO A 586 2.69 26.92 -5.83
CA PRO A 586 1.68 25.91 -6.07
C PRO A 586 0.92 25.56 -4.80
N GLU A 587 -0.30 25.06 -4.94
CA GLU A 587 -1.11 24.59 -3.81
C GLU A 587 -0.55 23.32 -3.19
N ARG A 588 -0.07 22.41 -4.05
CA ARG A 588 0.60 21.15 -3.72
C ARG A 588 1.36 20.64 -4.94
N TYR A 589 2.07 19.54 -4.76
CA TYR A 589 2.67 18.79 -5.86
C TYR A 589 2.04 17.40 -6.01
N LEU A 590 1.90 16.94 -7.25
CA LEU A 590 1.49 15.58 -7.60
C LEU A 590 2.72 14.79 -8.04
N CYS A 591 2.91 13.59 -7.50
CA CYS A 591 3.99 12.73 -7.94
C CYS A 591 3.62 12.07 -9.27
N VAL A 592 4.28 12.50 -10.35
CA VAL A 592 4.06 11.95 -11.69
C VAL A 592 4.79 10.62 -11.81
N TRP A 593 6.07 10.58 -11.39
CA TRP A 593 6.94 9.39 -11.43
C TRP A 593 7.64 9.17 -10.11
N HIS A 594 7.81 7.91 -9.74
CA HIS A 594 8.66 7.51 -8.62
C HIS A 594 9.46 6.26 -8.97
N VAL A 595 10.78 6.32 -8.77
CA VAL A 595 11.67 5.16 -8.87
C VAL A 595 12.22 4.86 -7.49
N SER A 596 11.88 3.70 -6.95
CA SER A 596 12.41 3.22 -5.67
C SER A 596 13.79 2.58 -5.87
N GLY A 597 14.70 2.80 -4.91
CA GLY A 597 16.07 2.28 -5.00
C GLY A 597 16.99 2.86 -3.93
N PRO A 598 18.30 2.57 -3.99
CA PRO A 598 19.30 3.18 -3.10
C PRO A 598 19.39 4.70 -3.27
N GLU A 599 19.10 5.21 -4.48
CA GLU A 599 18.92 6.62 -4.79
C GLU A 599 17.48 6.81 -5.30
N PRO A 600 16.49 6.99 -4.41
CA PRO A 600 15.11 7.17 -4.82
C PRO A 600 14.95 8.47 -5.61
N LEU A 601 14.15 8.45 -6.66
CA LEU A 601 13.91 9.62 -7.51
C LEU A 601 12.41 9.83 -7.71
N SER A 602 11.95 11.05 -7.46
CA SER A 602 10.54 11.43 -7.63
C SER A 602 10.43 12.67 -8.51
N ILE A 603 9.52 12.65 -9.49
CA ILE A 603 9.20 13.81 -10.34
C ILE A 603 7.81 14.33 -10.00
N TRP A 604 7.73 15.63 -9.77
CA TRP A 604 6.61 16.32 -9.18
C TRP A 604 6.06 17.39 -10.10
N GLN A 605 4.76 17.32 -10.37
CA GLN A 605 4.02 18.34 -11.12
C GLN A 605 3.28 19.26 -10.13
N ALA A 606 3.45 20.56 -10.30
CA ALA A 606 2.76 21.54 -9.47
C ALA A 606 1.25 21.60 -9.79
N VAL A 607 0.42 21.78 -8.76
CA VAL A 607 -1.00 22.13 -8.91
C VAL A 607 -1.15 23.64 -8.70
N PRO A 608 -1.70 24.40 -9.67
CA PRO A 608 -1.86 25.83 -9.51
C PRO A 608 -2.91 26.16 -8.43
N PRO A 609 -2.74 27.26 -7.68
CA PRO A 609 -3.66 27.65 -6.61
C PRO A 609 -5.04 28.13 -7.10
N SER A 610 -5.16 28.49 -8.38
CA SER A 610 -6.44 28.83 -9.02
C SER A 610 -6.33 28.69 -10.54
N LYS A 611 -7.48 28.74 -11.24
CA LYS A 611 -7.54 28.66 -12.72
C LYS A 611 -6.85 29.84 -13.44
N GLU A 612 -6.54 30.91 -12.72
CA GLU A 612 -5.84 32.09 -13.24
C GLU A 612 -4.33 31.89 -13.34
N PHE A 613 -3.79 30.87 -12.68
CA PHE A 613 -2.37 30.55 -12.65
C PHE A 613 -2.10 29.22 -13.37
N VAL A 614 -0.86 29.06 -13.83
CA VAL A 614 -0.41 27.84 -14.49
C VAL A 614 1.05 27.52 -14.10
N PRO A 615 1.39 26.26 -13.80
CA PRO A 615 2.77 25.81 -13.67
C PRO A 615 3.36 25.58 -15.07
N LEU A 616 4.62 25.98 -15.28
CA LEU A 616 5.28 25.81 -16.59
C LEU A 616 6.19 24.59 -16.66
N GLY A 617 6.69 24.11 -15.53
CA GLY A 617 7.63 22.99 -15.46
C GLY A 617 7.33 22.07 -14.27
N SER A 618 8.25 21.13 -14.05
CA SER A 618 8.19 20.16 -12.96
C SER A 618 9.44 20.19 -12.08
N ILE A 619 9.31 19.65 -10.86
CA ILE A 619 10.40 19.56 -9.88
C ILE A 619 10.81 18.09 -9.75
N VAL A 620 12.10 17.86 -9.53
CA VAL A 620 12.64 16.51 -9.29
C VAL A 620 13.29 16.51 -7.91
N THR A 621 13.08 15.45 -7.14
CA THR A 621 13.71 15.26 -5.84
C THR A 621 14.35 13.88 -5.73
N CYS A 622 15.40 13.77 -4.92
CA CYS A 622 16.03 12.48 -4.56
C CYS A 622 15.46 11.94 -3.24
N THR A 623 14.14 12.04 -3.08
CA THR A 623 13.40 11.66 -1.87
C THR A 623 12.35 10.61 -2.21
N GLY A 624 11.89 9.89 -1.18
CA GLY A 624 10.78 8.95 -1.32
C GLY A 624 9.49 9.64 -1.78
N ARG A 625 8.56 8.86 -2.33
CA ARG A 625 7.26 9.34 -2.85
C ARG A 625 6.42 10.09 -1.80
N ASP A 626 6.64 9.84 -0.51
CA ASP A 626 5.88 10.48 0.57
C ASP A 626 6.46 11.83 1.02
N GLN A 627 7.62 12.23 0.48
CA GLN A 627 8.33 13.45 0.86
C GLN A 627 8.26 14.47 -0.27
N GLN A 628 7.17 15.26 -0.28
CA GLN A 628 6.96 16.32 -1.26
C GLN A 628 8.04 17.42 -1.19
N PRO A 629 8.38 18.05 -2.33
CA PRO A 629 9.25 19.22 -2.34
C PRO A 629 8.58 20.40 -1.62
N PRO A 630 9.37 21.35 -1.09
CA PRO A 630 8.80 22.52 -0.44
C PRO A 630 8.06 23.39 -1.48
N LEU A 631 6.95 24.03 -1.06
CA LEU A 631 6.11 24.83 -1.96
C LEU A 631 6.83 26.03 -2.60
N ASP A 632 7.97 26.47 -2.06
CA ASP A 632 8.78 27.52 -2.64
C ASP A 632 9.82 27.03 -3.66
N ALA A 633 9.90 25.72 -3.91
CA ALA A 633 10.79 25.13 -4.92
C ALA A 633 10.50 25.62 -6.36
N MET A 634 9.23 25.90 -6.67
CA MET A 634 8.81 26.64 -7.86
C MET A 634 7.59 27.51 -7.55
N ARG A 635 7.28 28.44 -8.46
CA ARG A 635 6.08 29.26 -8.40
C ARG A 635 5.26 29.13 -9.67
N CYS A 636 3.95 29.28 -9.54
CA CYS A 636 3.04 29.36 -10.68
C CYS A 636 3.08 30.76 -11.29
N VAL A 637 2.77 30.88 -12.58
CA VAL A 637 2.71 32.15 -13.29
C VAL A 637 1.28 32.49 -13.68
N PRO A 638 0.92 33.77 -13.86
CA PRO A 638 -0.38 34.13 -14.42
C PRO A 638 -0.56 33.51 -15.80
N LYS A 639 -1.69 32.83 -16.01
CA LYS A 639 -2.06 32.25 -17.31
C LYS A 639 -2.11 33.32 -18.40
N ALA A 640 -2.43 34.57 -18.05
CA ALA A 640 -2.39 35.72 -18.94
C ALA A 640 -0.98 36.05 -19.49
N TRP A 641 0.08 35.68 -18.78
CA TRP A 641 1.47 35.87 -19.24
C TRP A 641 1.94 34.75 -20.16
N ALA A 642 1.20 33.65 -20.23
CA ALA A 642 1.57 32.48 -20.98
C ALA A 642 0.98 32.49 -22.41
N THR A 643 1.72 31.93 -23.36
CA THR A 643 1.29 31.65 -24.73
C THR A 643 1.53 30.19 -25.07
N LYS A 644 0.83 29.68 -26.10
CA LYS A 644 1.07 28.33 -26.60
C LYS A 644 2.51 28.25 -27.14
N ALA A 645 3.28 27.32 -26.60
CA ALA A 645 4.67 27.09 -26.98
C ALA A 645 4.78 26.19 -28.20
N ALA A 646 5.99 26.12 -28.76
CA ALA A 646 6.36 25.10 -29.72
C ALA A 646 6.24 23.67 -29.13
N ALA A 647 6.18 22.68 -30.01
CA ALA A 647 6.19 21.27 -29.61
C ALA A 647 7.40 20.97 -28.70
N PRO A 648 7.21 20.31 -27.54
CA PRO A 648 8.32 19.91 -26.71
C PRO A 648 9.14 18.79 -27.37
N GLU A 649 10.42 18.74 -27.04
CA GLU A 649 11.36 17.72 -27.52
C GLU A 649 11.41 16.53 -26.55
N LEU A 650 11.37 15.31 -27.06
CA LEU A 650 11.53 14.11 -26.25
C LEU A 650 13.02 13.91 -25.92
N ILE A 651 13.35 13.90 -24.63
CA ILE A 651 14.76 13.77 -24.17
C ILE A 651 15.04 12.48 -23.41
N TRP A 652 14.01 11.78 -22.93
CA TRP A 652 14.18 10.49 -22.25
C TRP A 652 12.92 9.63 -22.32
N GLU A 653 13.10 8.32 -22.44
CA GLU A 653 12.03 7.31 -22.45
C GLU A 653 12.42 6.09 -21.59
N GLY A 654 11.57 5.76 -20.61
CA GLY A 654 11.74 4.61 -19.73
C GLY A 654 10.41 3.92 -19.38
N SER A 655 10.49 2.94 -18.48
CA SER A 655 9.33 2.15 -18.04
C SER A 655 8.27 3.01 -17.36
N GLU A 656 8.70 4.02 -16.59
CA GLU A 656 7.81 4.92 -15.84
C GLU A 656 7.13 5.98 -16.73
N GLY A 657 7.66 6.23 -17.94
CA GLY A 657 7.13 7.21 -18.90
C GLY A 657 8.18 7.95 -19.72
N CYS A 658 7.77 9.06 -20.34
CA CYS A 658 8.61 9.95 -21.15
C CYS A 658 8.88 11.34 -20.52
N ILE A 659 10.13 11.80 -20.57
CA ILE A 659 10.51 13.18 -20.22
C ILE A 659 10.63 13.99 -21.49
N TRP A 660 9.89 15.09 -21.52
CA TRP A 660 9.93 16.09 -22.57
C TRP A 660 10.56 17.39 -22.06
N GLN A 661 11.06 18.21 -22.98
CA GLN A 661 11.64 19.51 -22.68
C GLN A 661 10.97 20.60 -23.52
N ALA A 662 10.56 21.68 -22.86
CA ALA A 662 10.02 22.85 -23.55
C ALA A 662 11.15 23.63 -24.26
N ALA A 663 11.05 23.82 -25.58
CA ALA A 663 12.12 24.36 -26.41
C ALA A 663 12.61 25.76 -26.01
N ALA A 664 11.72 26.70 -25.69
CA ALA A 664 12.11 28.09 -25.39
C ALA A 664 12.52 28.32 -23.92
N MET A 665 11.97 27.53 -23.00
CA MET A 665 12.11 27.75 -21.55
C MET A 665 13.09 26.76 -20.90
N GLY A 666 13.36 25.63 -21.56
CA GLY A 666 14.24 24.58 -21.08
C GLY A 666 13.70 23.79 -19.88
N VAL A 667 12.43 23.96 -19.53
CA VAL A 667 11.81 23.29 -18.38
C VAL A 667 11.42 21.85 -18.71
N LEU A 668 11.53 20.99 -17.70
CA LEU A 668 11.20 19.57 -17.75
C LEU A 668 9.68 19.35 -17.66
N LEU A 669 9.16 18.50 -18.55
CA LEU A 669 7.76 18.12 -18.65
C LEU A 669 7.61 16.58 -18.65
N PRO A 670 7.22 15.95 -17.53
CA PRO A 670 7.04 14.51 -17.44
C PRO A 670 5.66 14.09 -17.97
N THR A 671 5.55 12.86 -18.49
CA THR A 671 4.27 12.26 -18.91
C THR A 671 4.19 10.81 -18.44
N ARG A 672 3.02 10.35 -18.00
CA ARG A 672 2.78 8.92 -17.77
C ARG A 672 2.61 8.25 -19.14
N GLY A 673 3.43 7.25 -19.45
CA GLY A 673 3.45 6.59 -20.76
C GLY A 673 4.20 7.36 -21.86
N ARG A 674 3.83 7.11 -23.12
CA ARG A 674 4.48 7.68 -24.34
C ARG A 674 3.72 8.86 -24.96
N ALA A 675 2.59 9.26 -24.38
CA ALA A 675 1.79 10.35 -24.90
C ALA A 675 2.55 11.68 -24.79
N LYS A 676 2.42 12.52 -25.82
CA LYS A 676 3.00 13.87 -25.82
C LYS A 676 2.13 14.79 -24.95
N PRO A 677 2.71 15.78 -24.24
CA PRO A 677 1.91 16.75 -23.49
C PRO A 677 0.96 17.55 -24.41
N ASP A 678 -0.34 17.54 -24.11
CA ASP A 678 -1.40 18.07 -24.99
C ASP A 678 -1.44 19.61 -25.09
N ALA A 679 -0.75 20.33 -24.20
CA ALA A 679 -0.59 21.77 -24.28
C ALA A 679 0.64 22.28 -23.50
N VAL A 680 1.72 22.62 -24.21
CA VAL A 680 2.89 23.28 -23.61
C VAL A 680 2.72 24.80 -23.68
N LEU A 681 2.98 25.47 -22.56
CA LEU A 681 2.92 26.92 -22.43
C LEU A 681 4.31 27.49 -22.17
N GLU A 682 4.54 28.71 -22.64
CA GLU A 682 5.75 29.49 -22.40
C GLU A 682 5.41 30.93 -22.01
N LEU A 683 6.32 31.62 -21.32
CA LEU A 683 6.12 33.02 -20.96
C LEU A 683 6.37 33.92 -22.17
N ASP A 684 5.47 34.87 -22.38
CA ASP A 684 5.67 35.96 -23.33
C ASP A 684 6.16 37.22 -22.58
N PRO A 685 7.44 37.64 -22.74
CA PRO A 685 7.99 38.82 -22.07
C PRO A 685 7.21 40.11 -22.32
N ARG A 686 6.44 40.20 -23.43
CA ARG A 686 5.61 41.37 -23.76
C ARG A 686 4.40 41.49 -22.85
N LYS A 687 3.93 40.37 -22.28
CA LYS A 687 2.74 40.28 -21.41
C LYS A 687 3.06 40.38 -19.93
N MET A 688 4.34 40.30 -19.53
CA MET A 688 4.79 40.31 -18.12
C MET A 688 4.75 41.72 -17.48
N ARG A 689 3.84 42.59 -17.90
CA ARG A 689 3.68 43.95 -17.36
C ARG A 689 2.37 44.05 -16.58
N LEU A 690 2.46 44.66 -15.40
CA LEU A 690 1.29 44.98 -14.58
C LEU A 690 0.93 46.45 -14.83
N GLU A 691 -0.18 46.68 -15.52
CA GLU A 691 -0.67 48.04 -15.78
C GLU A 691 -1.39 48.59 -14.55
N ALA A 692 -1.02 49.82 -14.16
CA ALA A 692 -1.82 50.62 -13.25
C ALA A 692 -3.12 51.04 -13.96
N PRO A 693 -4.26 51.14 -13.25
CA PRO A 693 -5.48 51.66 -13.86
C PRO A 693 -5.21 53.05 -14.43
N ALA A 694 -5.64 53.29 -15.68
CA ALA A 694 -5.65 54.62 -16.26
C ALA A 694 -6.47 55.53 -15.34
N GLY A 695 -5.82 56.52 -14.74
CA GLY A 695 -6.44 57.43 -13.78
C GLY A 695 -7.74 58.01 -14.34
N ARG A 696 -8.82 57.89 -13.58
CA ARG A 696 -10.00 58.74 -13.74
C ARG A 696 -9.81 59.99 -12.90
#